data_AF-A0AAU9L201-F1
#
_entry.id   AF-A0AAU9L201-F1
#
_cell.length_a   1.000
_cell.length_b   1.000
_cell.length_c   1.000
_cell.angle_alpha   90.00
_cell.angle_beta   90.00
_cell.angle_gamma   90.00
#
_symmetry.space_group_name_H-M   'P 1'
#
loop_
_entity.id
_entity.type
_entity.pdbx_description
1 polymer ?
#
loop_
_entity_poly.entity_id
_entity_poly.type
_entity_poly.pdbx_seq_one_letter_code
_entity_poly.pdbx_strand_id
1 'polypeptide(L)'
;MNGLCWEDEERMRKLKQALSTVNDVASVDSDALKNESDTCSEGRTSCSTSHDDIWDDDDVSTIGTPNCSRSPSPVSKKEASLQLALDVYQANWTEKMNEDEKTQVNQQPLVDGSPTNSRMKDQENYMKTLQTTTLRLRRVMPIVVPAEFLPPSEYDMRSTNGLMKLVNSIAPLPTSNELLVKHLVIHELQRIVDLWLRRTLDKMNGVVDHGNQSTTTATLLLGGSWHLQVGTAESDLDVVALMPHDVTADVFFSSLCEHLSREASVSKLVARRKAAVPVLSFQLSTVRIDLLFARYAQKQVVPKHLPFVPGDDIEVMRGMDTTSVRSLSVARVASLILELVPNDSVFRSCLRVIRQWAKLRGLYSNKAGFLGGISWALLVCFVCQMFPRASVAVLVHRFFSVMASWRWPTPILVAHPSSFFGADNVQWDPRNNIHDRAHLMPIITPGFPAVNTAVNVNLSTLRVMREEFARGQRVLNDLCRHNLGYPSSWSQLFVPTEVLLRYDHHVAIELRSPDEESLAEWSSFVASRTRKLVETLHHTPSIASLHPLPELVRPQSLEPHESGSVIGYYFIGYTINTPSVRQGRRGNCIKFAQPTSSTSSSNEKLAKSCVASATRYFLATELNTAIEKKPGMEVNISYRSWNDLPDTIFPKGRTAAAGDRARYILSQAHQVNLALGFAR
;
A
#
# COMPACT_ATOMS: atom_id res chain seq x y z
N MET A 1 38.15 -20.10 28.11
CA MET A 1 37.22 -20.92 28.93
C MET A 1 36.11 -21.40 28.02
N ASN A 2 36.19 -22.68 27.64
CA ASN A 2 35.22 -23.38 26.78
C ASN A 2 34.03 -23.81 27.63
N GLY A 3 32.81 -23.40 27.26
CA GLY A 3 31.60 -23.79 28.01
C GLY A 3 30.27 -23.39 27.40
N LEU A 4 30.21 -23.03 26.12
CA LEU A 4 28.98 -22.66 25.41
C LEU A 4 29.08 -23.15 23.95
N CYS A 5 28.81 -24.43 23.70
CA CYS A 5 28.64 -24.91 22.32
C CYS A 5 27.90 -26.26 22.21
N TRP A 6 27.94 -27.11 23.22
CA TRP A 6 27.36 -28.46 23.10
C TRP A 6 25.84 -28.53 23.37
N GLU A 7 25.31 -27.72 24.29
CA GLU A 7 23.88 -27.77 24.63
C GLU A 7 22.99 -27.15 23.54
N ASP A 8 23.45 -26.11 22.83
CA ASP A 8 22.70 -25.46 21.75
C ASP A 8 22.73 -26.26 20.44
N GLU A 9 23.83 -26.96 20.13
CA GLU A 9 23.89 -27.88 18.99
C GLU A 9 22.98 -29.09 19.20
N GLU A 10 22.98 -29.67 20.41
CA GLU A 10 22.12 -30.80 20.77
C GLU A 10 20.64 -30.40 20.78
N ARG A 11 20.32 -29.17 21.23
CA ARG A 11 18.97 -28.60 21.20
C ARG A 11 18.51 -28.32 19.77
N MET A 12 19.38 -27.78 18.90
CA MET A 12 19.09 -27.61 17.48
C MET A 12 18.92 -28.95 16.75
N ARG A 13 19.71 -29.96 17.10
CA ARG A 13 19.61 -31.31 16.52
C ARG A 13 18.29 -31.97 16.87
N LYS A 14 17.84 -31.86 18.12
CA LYS A 14 16.52 -32.32 18.58
C LYS A 14 15.37 -31.58 17.90
N LEU A 15 15.53 -30.27 17.66
CA LEU A 15 14.54 -29.46 16.93
C LEU A 15 14.46 -29.79 15.44
N LYS A 16 15.61 -30.05 14.78
CA LYS A 16 15.66 -30.51 13.39
C LYS A 16 15.06 -31.90 13.23
N GLN A 17 15.29 -32.81 14.19
CA GLN A 17 14.66 -34.14 14.21
C GLN A 17 13.14 -34.07 14.42
N ALA A 18 12.64 -33.16 15.26
CA ALA A 18 11.21 -32.97 15.45
C ALA A 18 10.50 -32.47 14.17
N LEU A 19 11.20 -31.71 13.32
CA LEU A 19 10.69 -31.25 12.03
C LEU A 19 10.70 -32.34 10.95
N SER A 20 11.70 -33.23 10.94
CA SER A 20 11.71 -34.35 9.99
C SER A 20 10.58 -35.36 10.27
N THR A 21 10.25 -35.60 11.54
CA THR A 21 9.18 -36.55 11.92
C THR A 21 7.77 -36.07 11.59
N VAL A 22 7.55 -34.76 11.41
CA VAL A 22 6.24 -34.19 11.06
C VAL A 22 5.95 -34.28 9.55
N ASN A 23 6.99 -34.28 8.71
CA ASN A 23 6.82 -34.47 7.26
C ASN A 23 6.37 -35.89 6.89
N ASP A 24 6.72 -36.90 7.70
CA ASP A 24 6.32 -38.29 7.43
C ASP A 24 4.84 -38.55 7.73
N VAL A 25 4.26 -37.86 8.72
CA VAL A 25 2.84 -38.04 9.11
C VAL A 25 1.89 -37.38 8.11
N ALA A 26 2.32 -36.32 7.41
CA ALA A 26 1.50 -35.67 6.38
C ALA A 26 1.37 -36.48 5.07
N SER A 27 2.17 -37.54 4.90
CA SER A 27 2.17 -38.37 3.67
C SER A 27 1.18 -39.55 3.69
N VAL A 28 0.56 -39.85 4.85
CA VAL A 28 -0.25 -41.07 5.03
C VAL A 28 -1.76 -40.83 4.92
N ASP A 29 -2.23 -39.58 4.96
CA ASP A 29 -3.67 -39.26 5.05
C ASP A 29 -4.35 -38.86 3.72
N SER A 30 -3.76 -39.18 2.57
CA SER A 30 -4.30 -38.78 1.25
C SER A 30 -4.93 -39.89 0.40
N ASP A 31 -4.98 -41.14 0.88
CA ASP A 31 -5.40 -42.31 0.08
C ASP A 31 -6.77 -42.92 0.44
N ALA A 32 -7.64 -42.18 1.11
CA ALA A 32 -8.98 -42.66 1.42
C ALA A 32 -10.04 -41.62 1.08
N LEU A 33 -10.36 -41.45 -0.21
CA LEU A 33 -11.69 -41.06 -0.74
C LEU A 33 -11.64 -40.90 -2.27
N LYS A 34 -11.68 -42.01 -3.00
CA LYS A 34 -12.13 -42.06 -4.39
C LYS A 34 -13.00 -43.29 -4.58
N ASN A 35 -14.29 -43.07 -4.80
CA ASN A 35 -15.16 -43.77 -5.76
C ASN A 35 -16.60 -43.28 -5.55
N GLU A 36 -17.22 -42.73 -6.60
CA GLU A 36 -18.32 -43.40 -7.33
C GLU A 36 -18.99 -42.44 -8.33
N SER A 37 -19.17 -42.96 -9.56
CA SER A 37 -20.31 -42.75 -10.49
C SER A 37 -20.50 -41.35 -11.14
N ASP A 38 -20.97 -41.18 -12.38
CA ASP A 38 -21.32 -42.10 -13.46
C ASP A 38 -21.61 -41.32 -14.77
N THR A 39 -21.16 -41.90 -15.89
CA THR A 39 -21.81 -42.09 -17.20
C THR A 39 -22.37 -40.97 -18.12
N CYS A 40 -22.19 -41.29 -19.41
CA CYS A 40 -22.91 -40.89 -20.64
C CYS A 40 -22.48 -39.57 -21.34
N SER A 41 -22.39 -39.46 -22.67
CA SER A 41 -22.36 -40.38 -23.84
C SER A 41 -22.34 -39.48 -25.08
N GLU A 42 -21.57 -39.86 -26.12
CA GLU A 42 -21.79 -39.55 -27.56
C GLU A 42 -21.78 -38.05 -28.00
N GLY A 43 -21.30 -37.63 -29.18
CA GLY A 43 -21.01 -38.33 -30.41
C GLY A 43 -20.22 -37.45 -31.40
N ARG A 44 -19.96 -38.07 -32.55
CA ARG A 44 -18.97 -37.77 -33.60
C ARG A 44 -19.35 -36.65 -34.59
N THR A 45 -18.41 -36.46 -35.52
CA THR A 45 -18.47 -35.95 -36.92
C THR A 45 -18.18 -34.46 -37.09
N SER A 46 -17.07 -34.00 -37.68
CA SER A 46 -16.37 -34.23 -38.97
C SER A 46 -16.87 -33.35 -40.12
N CYS A 47 -15.90 -32.95 -40.96
CA CYS A 47 -15.96 -32.33 -42.29
C CYS A 47 -15.94 -30.78 -42.29
N SER A 48 -14.84 -30.10 -42.63
CA SER A 48 -14.06 -30.01 -43.89
C SER A 48 -14.65 -29.05 -44.92
N THR A 49 -13.73 -28.44 -45.70
CA THR A 49 -13.88 -27.60 -46.93
C THR A 49 -13.98 -26.09 -46.67
N SER A 50 -13.36 -25.18 -47.40
CA SER A 50 -12.25 -25.09 -48.39
C SER A 50 -12.36 -23.69 -49.04
N HIS A 51 -11.32 -23.25 -49.76
CA HIS A 51 -11.30 -22.15 -50.75
C HIS A 51 -11.19 -20.73 -50.18
N ASP A 52 -10.02 -20.08 -50.34
CA ASP A 52 -9.56 -19.27 -51.51
C ASP A 52 -10.00 -17.80 -51.29
N ASP A 53 -9.26 -16.72 -51.55
CA ASP A 53 -8.07 -16.40 -52.34
C ASP A 53 -7.51 -15.08 -51.74
N ILE A 54 -6.18 -14.83 -51.72
CA ILE A 54 -5.40 -13.92 -52.62
C ILE A 54 -6.02 -12.49 -52.65
N TRP A 55 -5.36 -11.38 -52.32
CA TRP A 55 -4.25 -10.63 -52.98
C TRP A 55 -3.66 -9.68 -51.90
N ASP A 56 -2.36 -9.71 -51.60
CA ASP A 56 -1.22 -9.06 -52.26
C ASP A 56 -1.02 -7.55 -51.98
N ASP A 57 0.25 -7.29 -51.61
CA ASP A 57 1.12 -6.12 -51.76
C ASP A 57 0.84 -4.83 -50.96
N ASP A 58 1.72 -4.44 -50.03
CA ASP A 58 3.13 -3.97 -50.16
C ASP A 58 3.25 -2.51 -50.64
N ASP A 59 3.87 -1.71 -49.76
CA ASP A 59 4.82 -0.61 -50.02
C ASP A 59 4.73 0.39 -48.85
N VAL A 60 5.62 0.39 -47.86
CA VAL A 60 7.05 0.77 -47.87
C VAL A 60 7.28 2.26 -48.17
N SER A 61 7.98 2.87 -47.21
CA SER A 61 8.85 4.06 -47.28
C SER A 61 8.21 5.44 -47.09
N THR A 62 8.86 6.47 -46.52
CA THR A 62 10.11 6.65 -45.76
C THR A 62 10.15 8.16 -45.43
N ILE A 63 10.59 8.49 -44.21
CA ILE A 63 11.31 9.69 -43.73
C ILE A 63 10.89 11.10 -44.23
N GLY A 64 10.73 12.00 -43.26
CA GLY A 64 10.89 13.44 -43.51
C GLY A 64 10.66 14.32 -42.28
N THR A 65 11.65 14.41 -41.38
CA THR A 65 11.80 15.57 -40.49
C THR A 65 12.20 16.80 -41.31
N PRO A 66 11.78 18.01 -40.89
CA PRO A 66 12.81 18.93 -40.38
C PRO A 66 12.38 19.81 -39.19
N ASN A 67 13.39 20.15 -38.40
CA ASN A 67 13.42 21.25 -37.43
C ASN A 67 13.21 22.61 -38.11
N CYS A 68 12.58 23.59 -37.43
CA CYS A 68 13.27 24.81 -36.98
C CYS A 68 12.41 25.80 -36.15
N SER A 69 13.05 26.31 -35.07
CA SER A 69 13.08 27.69 -34.54
C SER A 69 11.81 28.48 -34.13
N ARG A 70 11.92 29.02 -32.90
CA ARG A 70 11.07 29.98 -32.19
C ARG A 70 11.12 31.42 -32.73
N SER A 71 10.01 32.17 -32.57
CA SER A 71 9.96 33.56 -32.04
C SER A 71 8.48 33.96 -31.72
N PRO A 72 8.20 35.02 -30.92
CA PRO A 72 7.13 35.01 -29.91
C PRO A 72 5.90 35.95 -30.15
N SER A 73 4.89 35.79 -29.26
CA SER A 73 3.73 36.66 -28.87
C SER A 73 2.33 36.25 -29.40
N PRO A 74 1.18 36.64 -28.79
CA PRO A 74 0.94 37.40 -27.54
C PRO A 74 0.00 36.73 -26.51
N VAL A 75 0.09 37.19 -25.26
CA VAL A 75 -0.75 36.82 -24.11
C VAL A 75 -2.19 37.33 -24.29
N SER A 76 -3.17 36.44 -24.14
CA SER A 76 -4.61 36.71 -24.37
C SER A 76 -5.45 36.40 -23.13
N LYS A 77 -5.92 37.46 -22.45
CA LYS A 77 -7.26 37.70 -21.86
C LYS A 77 -7.96 36.63 -21.00
N LYS A 78 -7.37 35.47 -20.70
CA LYS A 78 -8.00 34.40 -19.88
C LYS A 78 -7.68 34.47 -18.39
N GLU A 79 -6.63 35.16 -17.98
CA GLU A 79 -6.23 35.27 -16.56
C GLU A 79 -7.11 36.27 -15.78
N ALA A 80 -7.60 37.33 -16.43
CA ALA A 80 -8.47 38.32 -15.77
C ALA A 80 -9.87 37.76 -15.42
N SER A 81 -10.34 36.73 -16.13
CA SER A 81 -11.68 36.13 -15.90
C SER A 81 -11.71 35.17 -14.72
N LEU A 82 -10.56 34.58 -14.36
CA LEU A 82 -10.44 33.65 -13.24
C LEU A 82 -10.32 34.39 -11.90
N GLN A 83 -9.71 35.58 -11.89
CA GLN A 83 -9.57 36.41 -10.69
C GLN A 83 -10.94 36.96 -10.22
N LEU A 84 -11.75 37.46 -11.15
CA LEU A 84 -13.12 37.95 -10.85
C LEU A 84 -14.06 36.84 -10.33
N ALA A 85 -13.87 35.59 -10.74
CA ALA A 85 -14.66 34.47 -10.25
C ALA A 85 -14.26 34.03 -8.83
N LEU A 86 -12.99 34.23 -8.44
CA LEU A 86 -12.51 34.00 -7.07
C LEU A 86 -12.99 35.08 -6.10
N ASP A 87 -12.97 36.35 -6.53
CA ASP A 87 -13.35 37.48 -5.68
C ASP A 87 -14.86 37.48 -5.36
N VAL A 88 -15.72 37.07 -6.31
CA VAL A 88 -17.17 36.90 -6.09
C VAL A 88 -17.47 35.72 -5.14
N TYR A 89 -16.64 34.67 -5.17
CA TYR A 89 -16.81 33.52 -4.28
C TYR A 89 -16.36 33.82 -2.84
N GLN A 90 -15.37 34.71 -2.67
CA GLN A 90 -14.93 35.19 -1.36
C GLN A 90 -15.92 36.19 -0.74
N ALA A 91 -16.50 37.10 -1.53
CA ALA A 91 -17.49 38.06 -1.05
C ALA A 91 -18.77 37.39 -0.49
N ASN A 92 -19.28 36.36 -1.17
CA ASN A 92 -20.44 35.59 -0.71
C ASN A 92 -20.17 34.73 0.54
N TRP A 93 -18.90 34.41 0.82
CA TRP A 93 -18.50 33.70 2.03
C TRP A 93 -18.38 34.63 3.25
N THR A 94 -17.95 35.88 3.05
CA THR A 94 -17.86 36.89 4.10
C THR A 94 -19.23 37.42 4.55
N GLU A 95 -20.20 37.55 3.65
CA GLU A 95 -21.57 37.93 4.04
C GLU A 95 -22.25 36.88 4.92
N LYS A 96 -21.94 35.59 4.70
CA LYS A 96 -22.49 34.48 5.48
C LYS A 96 -21.91 34.36 6.89
N MET A 97 -20.66 34.79 7.09
CA MET A 97 -20.04 34.90 8.43
C MET A 97 -20.61 36.08 9.22
N ASN A 98 -20.96 37.18 8.56
CA ASN A 98 -21.53 38.38 9.22
C ASN A 98 -22.99 38.20 9.68
N GLU A 99 -23.74 37.26 9.12
CA GLU A 99 -25.07 36.90 9.63
C GLU A 99 -25.00 35.99 10.87
N ASP A 100 -23.99 35.11 10.96
CA ASP A 100 -23.79 34.23 12.11
C ASP A 100 -23.21 34.99 13.33
N GLU A 101 -22.47 36.09 13.14
CA GLU A 101 -21.95 36.94 14.24
C GLU A 101 -23.01 37.86 14.89
N LYS A 102 -24.19 38.07 14.29
CA LYS A 102 -25.25 38.90 14.88
C LYS A 102 -26.11 38.20 15.94
N THR A 103 -25.90 36.90 16.17
CA THR A 103 -26.72 36.10 17.10
C THR A 103 -26.04 35.78 18.44
N GLN A 104 -24.90 36.40 18.75
CA GLN A 104 -24.23 36.29 20.06
C GLN A 104 -23.90 37.67 20.64
N VAL A 105 -24.92 38.42 21.04
CA VAL A 105 -24.76 39.59 21.92
C VAL A 105 -25.64 39.39 23.15
N ASN A 106 -25.12 38.70 24.16
CA ASN A 106 -25.38 39.00 25.57
C ASN A 106 -24.51 38.12 26.48
N GLN A 107 -23.38 38.65 26.94
CA GLN A 107 -22.83 38.48 28.31
C GLN A 107 -21.55 39.31 28.48
N GLN A 108 -21.42 39.94 29.66
CA GLN A 108 -20.44 40.97 30.06
C GLN A 108 -19.02 40.42 30.37
N PRO A 109 -17.99 41.30 30.49
CA PRO A 109 -16.61 41.00 30.12
C PRO A 109 -15.70 40.55 31.27
N LEU A 110 -14.68 39.74 30.96
CA LEU A 110 -13.55 39.44 31.87
C LEU A 110 -12.20 39.56 31.14
N VAL A 111 -11.47 40.60 31.55
CA VAL A 111 -10.02 40.77 31.77
C VAL A 111 -9.02 40.15 30.78
N ASP A 112 -8.24 41.05 30.16
CA ASP A 112 -7.08 40.80 29.29
C ASP A 112 -6.03 39.86 29.90
N GLY A 113 -5.74 38.78 29.17
CA GLY A 113 -4.59 37.91 29.39
C GLY A 113 -4.17 37.25 28.06
N SER A 114 -2.96 37.55 27.59
CA SER A 114 -2.40 37.11 26.30
C SER A 114 -2.53 35.58 26.05
N PRO A 115 -2.98 35.12 24.85
CA PRO A 115 -3.28 33.71 24.58
C PRO A 115 -2.05 32.82 24.28
N THR A 116 -0.84 33.35 24.35
CA THR A 116 0.41 32.59 24.07
C THR A 116 0.96 31.88 25.31
N ASN A 117 0.80 32.45 26.50
CA ASN A 117 1.34 31.88 27.74
C ASN A 117 0.47 30.75 28.33
N SER A 118 -0.85 30.75 28.08
CA SER A 118 -1.73 29.65 28.53
C SER A 118 -1.45 28.36 27.77
N ARG A 119 -1.31 28.44 26.44
CA ARG A 119 -1.04 27.27 25.59
C ARG A 119 0.31 26.62 25.87
N MET A 120 1.35 27.41 26.18
CA MET A 120 2.65 26.87 26.61
C MET A 120 2.57 26.25 28.01
N LYS A 121 1.85 26.86 28.95
CA LYS A 121 1.62 26.28 30.29
C LYS A 121 0.78 25.01 30.26
N ASP A 122 -0.22 24.93 29.40
CA ASP A 122 -1.05 23.72 29.23
C ASP A 122 -0.22 22.58 28.63
N GLN A 123 0.67 22.89 27.69
CA GLN A 123 1.60 21.94 27.11
C GLN A 123 2.66 21.49 28.12
N GLU A 124 3.17 22.39 28.96
CA GLU A 124 4.15 22.09 30.01
C GLU A 124 3.54 21.32 31.20
N ASN A 125 2.29 21.65 31.58
CA ASN A 125 1.51 20.91 32.56
C ASN A 125 1.13 19.52 32.03
N TYR A 126 0.71 19.41 30.77
CA TYR A 126 0.47 18.13 30.10
C TYR A 126 1.75 17.25 30.07
N MET A 127 2.91 17.85 29.79
CA MET A 127 4.21 17.17 29.87
C MET A 127 4.54 16.68 31.29
N LYS A 128 4.19 17.45 32.33
CA LYS A 128 4.35 17.03 33.74
C LYS A 128 3.35 15.94 34.16
N THR A 129 2.12 15.96 33.64
CA THR A 129 1.09 14.93 33.90
C THR A 129 1.41 13.60 33.20
N LEU A 130 2.00 13.65 32.00
CA LEU A 130 2.54 12.48 31.30
C LEU A 130 3.70 11.81 32.07
N GLN A 131 4.51 12.58 32.81
CA GLN A 131 5.61 12.04 33.61
C GLN A 131 5.16 11.39 34.93
N THR A 132 3.98 11.74 35.44
CA THR A 132 3.50 11.30 36.77
C THR A 132 2.54 10.12 36.75
N THR A 133 2.03 9.72 35.57
CA THR A 133 1.02 8.64 35.46
C THR A 133 1.60 7.41 34.76
N THR A 134 2.19 6.48 35.51
CA THR A 134 2.46 5.06 35.14
C THR A 134 2.89 4.77 33.69
N LEU A 135 3.69 5.64 33.08
CA LEU A 135 4.31 5.42 31.79
C LEU A 135 5.74 4.97 32.06
N ARG A 136 6.09 3.75 31.62
CA ARG A 136 7.49 3.34 31.42
C ARG A 136 8.25 4.54 30.84
N LEU A 137 9.45 4.86 31.33
CA LEU A 137 10.35 5.89 30.80
C LEU A 137 10.32 5.92 29.25
N ARG A 138 9.38 6.66 28.67
CA ARG A 138 9.17 6.67 27.23
C ARG A 138 10.25 7.55 26.66
N ARG A 139 11.14 6.93 25.90
CA ARG A 139 12.29 7.62 25.31
C ARG A 139 11.90 8.45 24.09
N VAL A 140 10.67 8.27 23.57
CA VAL A 140 10.07 9.00 22.45
C VAL A 140 8.78 9.66 22.92
N MET A 141 8.69 10.99 22.76
CA MET A 141 7.48 11.72 23.14
C MET A 141 6.49 11.82 21.97
N PRO A 142 5.21 11.43 22.18
CA PRO A 142 4.18 11.65 21.19
C PRO A 142 3.90 13.16 21.02
N ILE A 143 3.66 13.59 19.78
CA ILE A 143 3.29 15.00 19.48
C ILE A 143 1.79 15.26 19.67
N VAL A 144 0.99 14.20 19.65
CA VAL A 144 -0.46 14.26 19.65
C VAL A 144 -0.97 14.40 21.08
N VAL A 145 -1.83 15.40 21.30
CA VAL A 145 -2.53 15.58 22.58
C VAL A 145 -3.74 14.64 22.62
N PRO A 146 -3.84 13.75 23.63
CA PRO A 146 -4.97 12.88 23.85
C PRO A 146 -6.25 13.68 24.06
N ALA A 147 -7.33 13.22 23.44
CA ALA A 147 -8.66 13.68 23.79
C ALA A 147 -9.07 13.10 25.16
N GLU A 148 -9.77 13.89 25.96
CA GLU A 148 -10.47 13.35 27.13
C GLU A 148 -11.48 12.31 26.67
N PHE A 149 -11.30 11.08 27.15
CA PHE A 149 -12.12 9.95 26.72
C PHE A 149 -12.53 9.12 27.94
N LEU A 150 -13.82 8.82 28.02
CA LEU A 150 -14.35 7.90 29.01
C LEU A 150 -13.81 6.49 28.74
N PRO A 151 -13.63 5.67 29.80
CA PRO A 151 -13.29 4.27 29.60
C PRO A 151 -14.34 3.55 28.73
N PRO A 152 -13.96 2.48 28.02
CA PRO A 152 -14.88 1.76 27.15
C PRO A 152 -16.10 1.25 27.90
N SER A 153 -17.28 1.47 27.31
CA SER A 153 -18.54 0.93 27.84
C SER A 153 -18.66 -0.57 27.60
N GLU A 154 -19.64 -1.21 28.24
CA GLU A 154 -19.94 -2.61 27.97
C GLU A 154 -20.31 -2.86 26.50
N TYR A 155 -21.03 -1.92 25.88
CA TYR A 155 -21.33 -1.93 24.46
C TYR A 155 -20.06 -1.95 23.62
N ASP A 156 -19.08 -1.10 23.94
CA ASP A 156 -17.81 -1.02 23.21
C ASP A 156 -17.00 -2.31 23.29
N MET A 157 -17.08 -3.01 24.43
CA MET A 157 -16.44 -4.31 24.64
C MET A 157 -17.13 -5.41 23.85
N ARG A 158 -18.48 -5.49 23.88
CA ARG A 158 -19.26 -6.43 23.07
C ARG A 158 -19.01 -6.20 21.58
N SER A 159 -18.99 -4.94 21.16
CA SER A 159 -18.73 -4.50 19.78
C SER A 159 -17.32 -4.88 19.33
N THR A 160 -16.31 -4.69 20.20
CA THR A 160 -14.93 -5.15 19.98
C THR A 160 -14.88 -6.67 19.81
N ASN A 161 -15.57 -7.44 20.64
CA ASN A 161 -15.62 -8.90 20.52
C ASN A 161 -16.25 -9.35 19.19
N GLY A 162 -17.34 -8.71 18.76
CA GLY A 162 -17.97 -9.00 17.47
C GLY A 162 -17.06 -8.73 16.28
N LEU A 163 -16.41 -7.56 16.28
CA LEU A 163 -15.43 -7.17 15.26
C LEU A 163 -14.26 -8.16 15.19
N MET A 164 -13.66 -8.49 16.33
CA MET A 164 -12.49 -9.38 16.37
C MET A 164 -12.83 -10.81 15.96
N LYS A 165 -14.04 -11.31 16.29
CA LYS A 165 -14.53 -12.61 15.79
C LYS A 165 -14.60 -12.62 14.26
N LEU A 166 -15.17 -11.58 13.64
CA LEU A 166 -15.21 -11.48 12.18
C LEU A 166 -13.80 -11.41 11.61
N VAL A 167 -12.95 -10.51 12.11
CA VAL A 167 -11.58 -10.33 11.58
C VAL A 167 -10.76 -11.61 11.69
N ASN A 168 -10.86 -12.35 12.78
CA ASN A 168 -10.16 -13.62 12.92
C ASN A 168 -10.68 -14.70 11.94
N SER A 169 -11.94 -14.61 11.49
CA SER A 169 -12.47 -15.51 10.45
C SER A 169 -11.99 -15.18 9.03
N ILE A 170 -11.86 -13.89 8.70
CA ILE A 170 -11.46 -13.45 7.34
C ILE A 170 -9.95 -13.24 7.19
N ALA A 171 -9.22 -13.10 8.29
CA ALA A 171 -7.78 -12.87 8.35
C ALA A 171 -7.19 -13.50 9.63
N PRO A 172 -7.06 -14.83 9.68
CA PRO A 172 -6.60 -15.55 10.87
C PRO A 172 -5.19 -15.12 11.30
N LEU A 173 -4.93 -15.23 12.60
CA LEU A 173 -3.59 -15.05 13.14
C LEU A 173 -2.70 -16.25 12.76
N PRO A 174 -1.38 -16.06 12.62
CA PRO A 174 -0.46 -17.16 12.47
C PRO A 174 -0.59 -18.16 13.62
N THR A 175 -0.53 -19.44 13.30
CA THR A 175 -0.50 -20.53 14.27
C THR A 175 0.84 -20.57 15.01
N SER A 176 0.88 -21.24 16.17
CA SER A 176 2.12 -21.44 16.93
C SER A 176 3.22 -22.11 16.10
N ASN A 177 2.85 -23.04 15.22
CA ASN A 177 3.82 -23.71 14.34
C ASN A 177 4.41 -22.75 13.30
N GLU A 178 3.60 -21.91 12.66
CA GLU A 178 4.09 -20.90 11.71
C GLU A 178 5.00 -19.87 12.38
N LEU A 179 4.68 -19.47 13.62
CA LEU A 179 5.52 -18.60 14.44
C LEU A 179 6.88 -19.26 14.74
N LEU A 180 6.88 -20.54 15.11
CA LEU A 180 8.10 -21.32 15.37
C LEU A 180 8.96 -21.47 14.11
N VAL A 181 8.35 -21.78 12.96
CA VAL A 181 9.08 -21.89 11.68
C VAL A 181 9.80 -20.58 11.35
N LYS A 182 9.13 -19.43 11.46
CA LYS A 182 9.77 -18.12 11.22
C LYS A 182 10.89 -17.84 12.22
N HIS A 183 10.73 -18.21 13.49
CA HIS A 183 11.79 -18.05 14.49
C HIS A 183 13.04 -18.88 14.15
N LEU A 184 12.86 -20.13 13.74
CA LEU A 184 13.98 -21.01 13.34
C LEU A 184 14.68 -20.49 12.08
N VAL A 185 13.92 -19.98 11.12
CA VAL A 185 14.47 -19.37 9.90
C VAL A 185 15.34 -18.16 10.21
N ILE A 186 14.96 -17.31 11.17
CA ILE A 186 15.77 -16.15 11.57
C ILE A 186 17.11 -16.59 12.17
N HIS A 187 17.09 -17.62 13.01
CA HIS A 187 18.31 -18.17 13.61
C HIS A 187 19.22 -18.82 12.55
N GLU A 188 18.63 -19.56 11.61
CA GLU A 188 19.38 -20.15 10.51
C GLU A 188 19.98 -19.09 9.57
N LEU A 189 19.22 -18.03 9.29
CA LEU A 189 19.72 -16.88 8.52
C LEU A 189 20.92 -16.21 9.22
N GLN A 190 20.84 -15.98 10.53
CA GLN A 190 21.94 -15.43 11.33
C GLN A 190 23.19 -16.31 11.20
N ARG A 191 23.04 -17.64 11.33
CA ARG A 191 24.13 -18.61 11.19
C ARG A 191 24.79 -18.52 9.81
N ILE A 192 24.00 -18.52 8.73
CA ILE A 192 24.48 -18.45 7.35
C ILE A 192 25.26 -17.15 7.12
N VAL A 193 24.67 -16.01 7.52
CA VAL A 193 25.30 -14.69 7.34
C VAL A 193 26.59 -14.56 8.15
N ASP A 194 26.64 -15.07 9.38
CA ASP A 194 27.84 -15.02 10.22
C ASP A 194 28.97 -15.91 9.70
N LEU A 195 28.64 -17.08 9.15
CA LEU A 195 29.64 -17.96 8.51
C LEU A 195 30.22 -17.31 7.25
N TRP A 196 29.36 -16.71 6.43
CA TRP A 196 29.80 -15.95 5.27
C TRP A 196 30.69 -14.77 5.65
N LEU A 197 30.27 -13.98 6.64
CA LEU A 197 30.97 -12.78 7.07
C LEU A 197 32.39 -13.10 7.52
N ARG A 198 32.55 -14.10 8.40
CA ARG A 198 33.87 -14.53 8.90
C ARG A 198 34.80 -14.95 7.77
N ARG A 199 34.33 -15.84 6.88
CA ARG A 199 35.10 -16.29 5.69
C ARG A 199 35.48 -15.12 4.78
N THR A 200 34.61 -14.13 4.65
CA THR A 200 34.86 -12.96 3.80
C THR A 200 35.91 -12.05 4.42
N LEU A 201 35.82 -11.77 5.72
CA LEU A 201 36.78 -10.95 6.45
C LEU A 201 38.17 -11.62 6.52
N ASP A 202 38.23 -12.93 6.76
CA ASP A 202 39.49 -13.68 6.80
C ASP A 202 40.21 -13.60 5.43
N LYS A 203 39.46 -13.71 4.32
CA LYS A 203 39.99 -13.54 2.96
C LYS A 203 40.48 -12.11 2.69
N MET A 204 39.74 -11.10 3.15
CA MET A 204 40.12 -9.69 2.96
C MET A 204 41.38 -9.31 3.76
N ASN A 205 41.52 -9.85 4.97
CA ASN A 205 42.64 -9.57 5.86
C ASN A 205 43.90 -10.40 5.56
N GLY A 206 43.85 -11.30 4.55
CA GLY A 206 44.97 -12.17 4.20
C GLY A 206 45.36 -13.16 5.30
N VAL A 207 44.43 -13.49 6.21
CA VAL A 207 44.68 -14.42 7.32
C VAL A 207 44.59 -15.84 6.78
N VAL A 208 45.76 -16.47 6.57
CA VAL A 208 45.89 -17.86 6.12
C VAL A 208 46.01 -18.84 7.31
N ASP A 209 46.25 -18.33 8.54
CA ASP A 209 46.63 -19.15 9.68
C ASP A 209 45.50 -19.32 10.72
N HIS A 210 45.33 -20.55 11.23
CA HIS A 210 44.17 -21.01 12.01
C HIS A 210 44.04 -20.42 13.43
N GLY A 211 44.96 -19.54 13.85
CA GLY A 211 45.05 -19.01 15.22
C GLY A 211 44.21 -17.76 15.54
N ASN A 212 43.85 -16.94 14.54
CA ASN A 212 43.09 -15.69 14.70
C ASN A 212 41.89 -15.64 13.75
N GLN A 213 41.01 -16.65 13.78
CA GLN A 213 39.77 -16.63 13.01
C GLN A 213 38.90 -15.45 13.45
N SER A 214 38.33 -14.70 12.50
CA SER A 214 37.39 -13.64 12.83
C SER A 214 36.22 -14.18 13.65
N THR A 215 35.96 -13.59 14.82
CA THR A 215 34.77 -13.87 15.65
C THR A 215 33.65 -12.87 15.41
N THR A 216 33.80 -12.02 14.38
CA THR A 216 32.83 -10.98 14.05
C THR A 216 31.52 -11.59 13.59
N THR A 217 30.41 -11.05 14.11
CA THR A 217 29.05 -11.42 13.76
C THR A 217 28.33 -10.22 13.15
N ALA A 218 27.43 -10.48 12.21
CA ALA A 218 26.53 -9.48 11.69
C ALA A 218 25.41 -9.21 12.70
N THR A 219 24.81 -8.02 12.65
CA THR A 219 23.58 -7.74 13.41
C THR A 219 22.40 -7.77 12.46
N LEU A 220 21.50 -8.75 12.64
CA LEU A 220 20.25 -8.84 11.88
C LEU A 220 19.11 -8.15 12.64
N LEU A 221 18.47 -7.19 11.98
CA LEU A 221 17.42 -6.37 12.56
C LEU A 221 16.11 -6.66 11.83
N LEU A 222 15.10 -7.13 12.57
CA LEU A 222 13.77 -7.38 12.03
C LEU A 222 13.00 -6.08 11.89
N GLY A 223 12.25 -5.96 10.80
CA GLY A 223 11.33 -4.84 10.60
C GLY A 223 9.96 -5.27 10.09
N GLY A 224 9.28 -4.32 9.49
CA GLY A 224 8.03 -4.55 8.78
C GLY A 224 6.91 -5.14 9.64
N SER A 225 6.06 -5.95 8.99
CA SER A 225 4.83 -6.46 9.62
C SER A 225 5.09 -7.49 10.72
N TRP A 226 6.21 -8.19 10.64
CA TRP A 226 6.60 -9.19 11.63
C TRP A 226 7.09 -8.55 12.92
N HIS A 227 7.94 -7.52 12.84
CA HIS A 227 8.37 -6.77 14.02
C HIS A 227 7.21 -6.09 14.74
N LEU A 228 6.23 -5.58 13.98
CA LEU A 228 5.00 -5.02 14.53
C LEU A 228 4.02 -6.07 15.08
N GLN A 229 4.29 -7.37 14.91
CA GLN A 229 3.43 -8.50 15.28
C GLN A 229 2.01 -8.44 14.68
N VAL A 230 1.94 -8.01 13.42
CA VAL A 230 0.70 -7.95 12.63
C VAL A 230 0.84 -8.68 11.29
N GLY A 231 1.90 -9.45 11.10
CA GLY A 231 2.10 -10.30 9.93
C GLY A 231 1.10 -11.45 9.88
N THR A 232 0.77 -11.89 8.67
CA THR A 232 0.04 -13.13 8.41
C THR A 232 1.03 -14.29 8.22
N ALA A 233 0.54 -15.52 8.11
CA ALA A 233 1.35 -16.69 7.80
C ALA A 233 2.24 -16.44 6.57
N GLU A 234 1.64 -15.93 5.49
CA GLU A 234 2.27 -15.64 4.20
C GLU A 234 3.15 -14.37 4.17
N SER A 235 3.14 -13.56 5.24
CA SER A 235 4.00 -12.36 5.29
C SER A 235 5.47 -12.74 5.24
N ASP A 236 6.21 -11.99 4.44
CA ASP A 236 7.66 -11.98 4.36
C ASP A 236 8.32 -11.56 5.69
N LEU A 237 9.59 -11.94 5.81
CA LEU A 237 10.49 -11.40 6.83
C LEU A 237 11.33 -10.28 6.21
N ASP A 238 11.06 -9.05 6.63
CA ASP A 238 11.89 -7.88 6.34
C ASP A 238 13.08 -7.87 7.31
N VAL A 239 14.30 -8.13 6.82
CA VAL A 239 15.51 -8.23 7.64
C VAL A 239 16.57 -7.28 7.14
N VAL A 240 17.12 -6.44 8.02
CA VAL A 240 18.26 -5.58 7.70
C VAL A 240 19.51 -6.19 8.30
N ALA A 241 20.49 -6.50 7.46
CA ALA A 241 21.80 -6.95 7.87
C ALA A 241 22.73 -5.74 8.03
N LEU A 242 22.99 -5.37 9.29
CA LEU A 242 23.98 -4.36 9.64
C LEU A 242 25.37 -4.98 9.66
N MET A 243 26.18 -4.56 8.71
CA MET A 243 27.50 -5.11 8.43
C MET A 243 28.63 -4.18 8.92
N PRO A 244 29.81 -4.75 9.25
CA PRO A 244 31.00 -3.97 9.57
C PRO A 244 31.43 -3.03 8.43
N HIS A 245 32.22 -2.02 8.77
CA HIS A 245 32.70 -0.99 7.84
C HIS A 245 33.40 -1.55 6.59
N ASP A 246 34.14 -2.66 6.75
CA ASP A 246 34.95 -3.29 5.70
C ASP A 246 34.10 -3.99 4.63
N VAL A 247 32.85 -4.33 4.95
CA VAL A 247 31.94 -5.00 4.00
C VAL A 247 31.20 -3.96 3.17
N THR A 248 31.49 -3.91 1.88
CA THR A 248 30.80 -3.01 0.93
C THR A 248 29.51 -3.65 0.40
N ALA A 249 28.63 -2.81 -0.17
CA ALA A 249 27.43 -3.26 -0.85
C ALA A 249 27.76 -4.24 -1.99
N ASP A 250 28.82 -3.98 -2.76
CA ASP A 250 29.23 -4.86 -3.85
C ASP A 250 29.62 -6.25 -3.33
N VAL A 251 30.39 -6.33 -2.24
CA VAL A 251 30.75 -7.60 -1.60
C VAL A 251 29.51 -8.33 -1.10
N PHE A 252 28.58 -7.62 -0.46
CA PHE A 252 27.32 -8.20 0.00
C PHE A 252 26.48 -8.74 -1.18
N PHE A 253 26.19 -7.93 -2.19
CA PHE A 253 25.32 -8.35 -3.30
C PHE A 253 26.00 -9.28 -4.32
N SER A 254 27.31 -9.54 -4.20
CA SER A 254 28.04 -10.53 -4.99
C SER A 254 28.34 -11.78 -4.15
N SER A 255 29.28 -11.69 -3.21
CA SER A 255 29.78 -12.82 -2.42
C SER A 255 28.71 -13.45 -1.53
N LEU A 256 27.86 -12.68 -0.84
CA LEU A 256 26.78 -13.28 -0.03
C LEU A 256 25.73 -13.91 -0.94
N CYS A 257 25.42 -13.27 -2.07
CA CYS A 257 24.48 -13.82 -3.04
C CYS A 257 24.97 -15.18 -3.59
N GLU A 258 26.25 -15.29 -3.92
CA GLU A 258 26.88 -16.55 -4.32
C GLU A 258 26.86 -17.58 -3.19
N HIS A 259 27.16 -17.15 -1.95
CA HIS A 259 27.09 -18.04 -0.79
C HIS A 259 25.68 -18.59 -0.56
N LEU A 260 24.66 -17.73 -0.58
CA LEU A 260 23.25 -18.12 -0.45
C LEU A 260 22.81 -19.06 -1.57
N SER A 261 23.30 -18.86 -2.80
CA SER A 261 22.96 -19.75 -3.93
C SER A 261 23.48 -21.19 -3.77
N ARG A 262 24.46 -21.41 -2.88
CA ARG A 262 25.02 -22.73 -2.56
C ARG A 262 24.33 -23.41 -1.38
N GLU A 263 23.52 -22.69 -0.61
CA GLU A 263 22.81 -23.25 0.54
C GLU A 263 21.58 -24.02 0.04
N ALA A 264 21.51 -25.32 0.34
CA ALA A 264 20.42 -26.19 -0.13
C ALA A 264 19.02 -25.78 0.39
N SER A 265 18.98 -25.03 1.50
CA SER A 265 17.75 -24.50 2.09
C SER A 265 17.26 -23.21 1.42
N VAL A 266 18.02 -22.62 0.49
CA VAL A 266 17.67 -21.37 -0.20
C VAL A 266 17.12 -21.67 -1.60
N SER A 267 16.01 -21.01 -1.96
CA SER A 267 15.42 -21.05 -3.29
C SER A 267 14.93 -19.67 -3.72
N LYS A 268 14.62 -19.50 -5.01
CA LYS A 268 14.06 -18.25 -5.59
C LYS A 268 14.87 -16.99 -5.26
N LEU A 269 16.20 -17.10 -5.28
CA LEU A 269 17.11 -16.00 -4.94
C LEU A 269 17.17 -14.96 -6.06
N VAL A 270 16.79 -13.73 -5.73
CA VAL A 270 16.77 -12.59 -6.66
C VAL A 270 17.45 -11.37 -6.01
N ALA A 271 18.46 -10.83 -6.69
CA ALA A 271 19.18 -9.64 -6.25
C ALA A 271 18.70 -8.37 -6.99
N ARG A 272 18.01 -7.47 -6.30
CA ARG A 272 17.50 -6.21 -6.87
C ARG A 272 18.42 -5.03 -6.57
N ARG A 273 19.61 -5.01 -7.20
CA ARG A 273 20.67 -4.01 -6.93
C ARG A 273 20.31 -2.57 -7.33
N LYS A 274 19.44 -2.39 -8.32
CA LYS A 274 19.05 -1.07 -8.86
C LYS A 274 17.78 -0.48 -8.21
N ALA A 275 17.21 -1.15 -7.20
CA ALA A 275 16.04 -0.64 -6.49
C ALA A 275 16.39 0.58 -5.63
N ALA A 276 15.39 1.38 -5.25
CA ALA A 276 15.58 2.55 -4.38
C ALA A 276 16.21 2.19 -3.01
N VAL A 277 15.97 0.95 -2.56
CA VAL A 277 16.71 0.29 -1.50
C VAL A 277 17.07 -1.11 -2.03
N PRO A 278 18.35 -1.40 -2.29
CA PRO A 278 18.80 -2.70 -2.77
C PRO A 278 18.46 -3.83 -1.78
N VAL A 279 18.02 -4.97 -2.32
CA VAL A 279 17.53 -6.11 -1.53
C VAL A 279 17.89 -7.45 -2.19
N LEU A 280 18.19 -8.45 -1.36
CA LEU A 280 18.21 -9.86 -1.73
C LEU A 280 16.90 -10.48 -1.28
N SER A 281 16.04 -10.87 -2.23
CA SER A 281 14.78 -11.57 -1.97
C SER A 281 14.95 -13.05 -2.23
N PHE A 282 14.60 -13.91 -1.29
CA PHE A 282 14.71 -15.36 -1.44
C PHE A 282 13.75 -16.10 -0.52
N GLN A 283 13.62 -17.40 -0.71
CA GLN A 283 12.91 -18.30 0.18
C GLN A 283 13.91 -19.18 0.93
N LEU A 284 13.93 -19.08 2.26
CA LEU A 284 14.72 -19.94 3.15
C LEU A 284 13.78 -20.96 3.78
N SER A 285 13.93 -22.23 3.42
CA SER A 285 12.96 -23.29 3.69
C SER A 285 11.59 -22.94 3.11
N THR A 286 10.60 -22.60 3.93
CA THR A 286 9.24 -22.22 3.50
C THR A 286 8.95 -20.73 3.66
N VAL A 287 9.90 -19.94 4.17
CA VAL A 287 9.68 -18.54 4.54
C VAL A 287 10.38 -17.62 3.55
N ARG A 288 9.62 -16.64 3.04
CA ARG A 288 10.17 -15.58 2.19
C ARG A 288 10.90 -14.53 3.02
N ILE A 289 12.08 -14.14 2.57
CA ILE A 289 12.96 -13.19 3.24
C ILE A 289 13.36 -12.11 2.24
N ASP A 290 13.20 -10.86 2.68
CA ASP A 290 13.78 -9.68 2.03
C ASP A 290 14.94 -9.19 2.91
N LEU A 291 16.16 -9.48 2.46
CA LEU A 291 17.39 -9.15 3.18
C LEU A 291 18.01 -7.87 2.62
N LEU A 292 17.97 -6.81 3.42
CA LEU A 292 18.51 -5.49 3.11
C LEU A 292 19.92 -5.34 3.67
N PHE A 293 20.75 -4.54 3.00
CA PHE A 293 22.11 -4.24 3.43
C PHE A 293 22.18 -2.86 4.10
N ALA A 294 22.88 -2.78 5.23
CA ALA A 294 23.32 -1.53 5.83
C ALA A 294 24.77 -1.65 6.29
N ARG A 295 25.60 -0.66 5.98
CA ARG A 295 27.01 -0.61 6.39
C ARG A 295 27.21 0.31 7.58
N TYR A 296 27.74 -0.22 8.67
CA TYR A 296 28.08 0.58 9.84
C TYR A 296 29.27 1.50 9.51
N ALA A 297 29.11 2.80 9.73
CA ALA A 297 30.11 3.79 9.30
C ALA A 297 31.33 3.79 10.22
N GLN A 298 31.12 3.49 11.50
CA GLN A 298 32.13 3.50 12.54
C GLN A 298 33.02 2.25 12.40
N LYS A 299 34.34 2.44 12.50
CA LYS A 299 35.35 1.36 12.45
C LYS A 299 35.42 0.52 13.74
N GLN A 300 34.31 0.41 14.45
CA GLN A 300 34.16 -0.36 15.68
C GLN A 300 33.33 -1.61 15.41
N VAL A 301 33.32 -2.52 16.38
CA VAL A 301 32.45 -3.70 16.34
C VAL A 301 31.00 -3.26 16.20
N VAL A 302 30.28 -3.90 15.28
CA VAL A 302 28.85 -3.63 15.07
C VAL A 302 28.08 -3.94 16.37
N PRO A 303 27.28 -3.00 16.89
CA PRO A 303 26.49 -3.26 18.08
C PRO A 303 25.43 -4.34 17.84
N LYS A 304 25.39 -5.38 18.69
CA LYS A 304 24.37 -6.45 18.62
C LYS A 304 22.94 -5.93 18.83
N HIS A 305 22.81 -4.82 19.54
CA HIS A 305 21.54 -4.16 19.80
C HIS A 305 21.70 -2.68 19.48
N LEU A 306 20.84 -2.16 18.61
CA LEU A 306 20.79 -0.73 18.33
C LEU A 306 19.69 -0.07 19.18
N PRO A 307 20.01 1.00 19.93
CA PRO A 307 18.98 1.87 20.48
C PRO A 307 18.37 2.69 19.34
N PHE A 308 17.20 2.31 18.84
CA PHE A 308 16.43 3.11 17.87
C PHE A 308 15.72 4.30 18.53
N VAL A 309 16.37 4.94 19.49
CA VAL A 309 15.81 6.06 20.26
C VAL A 309 16.12 7.36 19.52
N PRO A 310 15.16 8.31 19.39
CA PRO A 310 15.42 9.62 18.82
C PRO A 310 16.55 10.33 19.58
N GLY A 311 17.58 10.78 18.86
CA GLY A 311 18.80 11.35 19.43
C GLY A 311 19.98 10.39 19.24
N ASP A 312 19.89 9.19 19.82
CA ASP A 312 20.90 8.12 19.65
C ASP A 312 20.93 7.61 18.20
N ASP A 313 19.78 7.60 17.53
CA ASP A 313 19.64 7.20 16.13
C ASP A 313 20.53 8.03 15.20
N ILE A 314 20.66 9.32 15.46
CA ILE A 314 21.55 10.23 14.73
C ILE A 314 23.01 9.80 14.90
N GLU A 315 23.43 9.44 16.11
CA GLU A 315 24.82 9.04 16.36
C GLU A 315 25.18 7.72 15.70
N VAL A 316 24.27 6.74 15.78
CA VAL A 316 24.41 5.45 15.09
C VAL A 316 24.54 5.65 13.59
N MET A 317 23.70 6.53 13.01
CA MET A 317 23.65 6.75 11.56
C MET A 317 24.65 7.79 11.04
N ARG A 318 25.48 8.37 11.91
CA ARG A 318 26.46 9.39 11.54
C ARG A 318 27.48 8.81 10.55
N GLY A 319 27.59 9.44 9.38
CA GLY A 319 28.54 9.04 8.33
C GLY A 319 28.12 7.80 7.53
N MET A 320 26.93 7.24 7.78
CA MET A 320 26.36 6.18 6.95
C MET A 320 25.90 6.74 5.60
N ASP A 321 26.01 5.95 4.54
CA ASP A 321 25.48 6.32 3.24
C ASP A 321 23.94 6.30 3.22
N THR A 322 23.35 7.02 2.27
CA THR A 322 21.88 7.18 2.17
C THR A 322 21.13 5.86 2.00
N THR A 323 21.74 4.86 1.37
CA THR A 323 21.14 3.54 1.18
C THR A 323 21.08 2.80 2.50
N SER A 324 22.19 2.77 3.24
CA SER A 324 22.25 2.14 4.57
C SER A 324 21.27 2.79 5.56
N VAL A 325 21.14 4.13 5.54
CA VAL A 325 20.15 4.87 6.35
C VAL A 325 18.71 4.49 6.00
N ARG A 326 18.40 4.35 4.70
CA ARG A 326 17.08 3.89 4.23
C ARG A 326 16.79 2.45 4.65
N SER A 327 17.77 1.54 4.53
CA SER A 327 17.63 0.15 4.97
C SER A 327 17.33 0.07 6.47
N LEU A 328 18.10 0.76 7.32
CA LEU A 328 17.88 0.76 8.78
C LEU A 328 16.52 1.32 9.19
N SER A 329 15.92 2.20 8.37
CA SER A 329 14.61 2.77 8.65
C SER A 329 13.50 1.70 8.72
N VAL A 330 13.67 0.55 8.06
CA VAL A 330 12.69 -0.56 8.09
C VAL A 330 12.50 -1.13 9.51
N ALA A 331 13.59 -1.38 10.23
CA ALA A 331 13.56 -1.87 11.62
C ALA A 331 13.31 -0.74 12.63
N ARG A 332 13.93 0.43 12.39
CA ARG A 332 13.84 1.60 13.26
C ARG A 332 12.41 2.14 13.37
N VAL A 333 11.75 2.41 12.24
CA VAL A 333 10.40 3.00 12.24
C VAL A 333 9.39 2.09 12.92
N ALA A 334 9.47 0.78 12.68
CA ALA A 334 8.61 -0.18 13.33
C ALA A 334 8.81 -0.20 14.86
N SER A 335 10.07 -0.13 15.34
CA SER A 335 10.40 -0.03 16.76
C SER A 335 9.86 1.26 17.39
N LEU A 336 10.05 2.40 16.71
CA LEU A 336 9.55 3.70 17.17
C LEU A 336 8.03 3.75 17.27
N ILE A 337 7.31 3.11 16.35
CA ILE A 337 5.84 3.00 16.42
C ILE A 337 5.42 2.27 17.70
N LEU A 338 6.09 1.17 18.07
CA LEU A 338 5.76 0.42 19.29
C LEU A 338 6.06 1.21 20.57
N GLU A 339 7.10 2.05 20.59
CA GLU A 339 7.36 2.96 21.71
C GLU A 339 6.32 4.10 21.81
N LEU A 340 5.76 4.51 20.67
CA LEU A 340 4.83 5.64 20.57
C LEU A 340 3.38 5.29 20.88
N VAL A 341 2.97 4.03 20.74
CA VAL A 341 1.58 3.63 20.99
C VAL A 341 1.29 3.50 22.49
N PRO A 342 0.10 3.89 22.97
CA PRO A 342 -0.25 3.78 24.39
C PRO A 342 -0.46 2.33 24.85
N ASN A 343 -1.01 1.48 23.98
CA ASN A 343 -1.27 0.07 24.25
C ASN A 343 -1.01 -0.78 22.99
N ASP A 344 0.04 -1.58 23.03
CA ASP A 344 0.47 -2.46 21.95
C ASP A 344 -0.62 -3.41 21.45
N SER A 345 -1.33 -4.08 22.36
CA SER A 345 -2.31 -5.11 22.02
C SER A 345 -3.51 -4.53 21.27
N VAL A 346 -3.95 -3.35 21.70
CA VAL A 346 -5.04 -2.60 21.09
C VAL A 346 -4.61 -2.03 19.74
N PHE A 347 -3.39 -1.47 19.67
CA PHE A 347 -2.80 -1.00 18.41
C PHE A 347 -2.72 -2.13 17.38
N ARG A 348 -2.16 -3.29 17.73
CA ARG A 348 -2.01 -4.45 16.83
C ARG A 348 -3.38 -4.93 16.32
N SER A 349 -4.37 -5.00 17.19
CA SER A 349 -5.73 -5.41 16.83
C SER A 349 -6.40 -4.42 15.88
N CYS A 350 -6.30 -3.12 16.17
CA CYS A 350 -6.81 -2.06 15.31
C CYS A 350 -6.10 -2.05 13.94
N LEU A 351 -4.77 -2.19 13.94
CA LEU A 351 -3.98 -2.24 12.70
C LEU A 351 -4.35 -3.46 11.85
N ARG A 352 -4.62 -4.62 12.45
CA ARG A 352 -5.14 -5.80 11.72
C ARG A 352 -6.48 -5.50 11.05
N VAL A 353 -7.42 -4.87 11.75
CA VAL A 353 -8.72 -4.45 11.20
C VAL A 353 -8.52 -3.52 10.00
N ILE A 354 -7.76 -2.44 10.18
CA ILE A 354 -7.56 -1.42 9.14
C ILE A 354 -6.80 -1.98 7.93
N ARG A 355 -5.78 -2.83 8.14
CA ARG A 355 -5.06 -3.47 7.03
C ARG A 355 -5.96 -4.40 6.23
N GLN A 356 -6.79 -5.21 6.90
CA GLN A 356 -7.70 -6.10 6.20
C GLN A 356 -8.76 -5.34 5.42
N TRP A 357 -9.33 -4.28 6.03
CA TRP A 357 -10.21 -3.35 5.35
C TRP A 357 -9.53 -2.74 4.11
N ALA A 358 -8.33 -2.17 4.25
CA ALA A 358 -7.61 -1.52 3.16
C ALA A 358 -7.30 -2.50 2.01
N LYS A 359 -6.94 -3.75 2.31
CA LYS A 359 -6.73 -4.79 1.30
C LYS A 359 -8.01 -5.06 0.51
N LEU A 360 -9.11 -5.38 1.20
CA LEU A 360 -10.40 -5.69 0.56
C LEU A 360 -10.95 -4.50 -0.24
N ARG A 361 -10.71 -3.27 0.21
CA ARG A 361 -11.11 -2.05 -0.50
C ARG A 361 -10.15 -1.61 -1.61
N GLY A 362 -9.08 -2.37 -1.89
CA GLY A 362 -8.14 -2.07 -2.98
C GLY A 362 -7.25 -0.85 -2.71
N LEU A 363 -6.95 -0.55 -1.44
CA LEU A 363 -6.18 0.62 -0.99
C LEU A 363 -4.77 0.25 -0.46
N TYR A 364 -4.38 -1.02 -0.54
CA TYR A 364 -3.13 -1.53 0.02
C TYR A 364 -2.07 -1.74 -1.07
N SER A 365 -1.48 -0.67 -1.59
CA SER A 365 -0.34 -0.75 -2.52
C SER A 365 0.34 0.60 -2.72
N ASN A 366 1.52 0.80 -2.13
CA ASN A 366 2.34 2.01 -2.37
C ASN A 366 2.78 2.13 -3.83
N LYS A 367 3.03 0.99 -4.51
CA LYS A 367 3.44 0.96 -5.93
C LYS A 367 2.35 1.51 -6.85
N ALA A 368 1.08 1.23 -6.53
CA ALA A 368 -0.08 1.72 -7.29
C ALA A 368 -0.51 3.15 -6.92
N GLY A 369 0.20 3.81 -5.99
CA GLY A 369 -0.14 5.16 -5.52
C GLY A 369 -1.15 5.20 -4.36
N PHE A 370 -1.39 4.07 -3.69
CA PHE A 370 -2.11 4.03 -2.41
C PHE A 370 -1.12 3.90 -1.25
N LEU A 371 -1.56 3.39 -0.09
CA LEU A 371 -0.73 3.32 1.12
C LEU A 371 -0.10 1.94 1.31
N GLY A 372 1.15 1.93 1.77
CA GLY A 372 1.86 0.74 2.20
C GLY A 372 1.63 0.41 3.69
N GLY A 373 2.20 -0.71 4.15
CA GLY A 373 2.01 -1.20 5.52
C GLY A 373 2.43 -0.21 6.61
N ILE A 374 3.58 0.46 6.44
CA ILE A 374 4.07 1.46 7.40
C ILE A 374 3.16 2.70 7.43
N SER A 375 2.66 3.17 6.28
CA SER A 375 1.72 4.29 6.24
C SER A 375 0.46 3.99 7.06
N TRP A 376 -0.14 2.80 6.87
CA TRP A 376 -1.28 2.37 7.68
C TRP A 376 -0.95 2.26 9.17
N ALA A 377 0.23 1.74 9.51
CA ALA A 377 0.69 1.66 10.90
C ALA A 377 0.82 3.04 11.56
N LEU A 378 1.36 4.03 10.84
CA LEU A 378 1.47 5.40 11.33
C LEU A 378 0.12 6.08 11.51
N LEU A 379 -0.82 5.89 10.58
CA LEU A 379 -2.19 6.42 10.72
C LEU A 379 -2.91 5.82 11.93
N VAL A 380 -2.77 4.51 12.16
CA VAL A 380 -3.35 3.86 13.35
C VAL A 380 -2.64 4.31 14.62
N CYS A 381 -1.31 4.43 14.61
CA CYS A 381 -0.54 4.97 15.73
C CYS A 381 -1.02 6.38 16.12
N PHE A 382 -1.19 7.25 15.14
CA PHE A 382 -1.70 8.62 15.31
C PHE A 382 -3.07 8.63 16.02
N VAL A 383 -3.99 7.77 15.59
CA VAL A 383 -5.32 7.66 16.21
C VAL A 383 -5.25 7.03 17.60
N CYS A 384 -4.39 6.03 17.82
CA CYS A 384 -4.16 5.48 19.15
C CYS A 384 -3.64 6.54 20.13
N GLN A 385 -2.76 7.44 19.70
CA GLN A 385 -2.28 8.54 20.53
C GLN A 385 -3.38 9.55 20.89
N MET A 386 -4.32 9.83 19.96
CA MET A 386 -5.48 10.67 20.25
C MET A 386 -6.45 10.04 21.26
N PHE A 387 -6.59 8.71 21.25
CA PHE A 387 -7.58 7.99 22.07
C PHE A 387 -6.94 6.84 22.86
N PRO A 388 -6.06 7.12 23.84
CA PRO A 388 -5.21 6.12 24.48
C PRO A 388 -5.97 5.09 25.32
N ARG A 389 -7.21 5.40 25.73
CA ARG A 389 -8.07 4.53 26.55
C ARG A 389 -9.18 3.83 25.75
N ALA A 390 -9.26 4.04 24.43
CA ALA A 390 -10.33 3.49 23.62
C ALA A 390 -10.15 1.98 23.34
N SER A 391 -11.27 1.25 23.23
CA SER A 391 -11.28 -0.13 22.76
C SER A 391 -11.06 -0.21 21.25
N VAL A 392 -10.85 -1.42 20.72
CA VAL A 392 -10.56 -1.62 19.28
C VAL A 392 -11.72 -1.13 18.41
N ALA A 393 -12.97 -1.47 18.72
CA ALA A 393 -14.12 -1.02 17.94
C ALA A 393 -14.25 0.52 17.93
N VAL A 394 -14.03 1.16 19.08
CA VAL A 394 -14.05 2.62 19.21
C VAL A 394 -12.91 3.24 18.41
N LEU A 395 -11.70 2.70 18.48
CA LEU A 395 -10.56 3.19 17.71
C LEU A 395 -10.78 3.07 16.21
N VAL A 396 -11.41 2.00 15.74
CA VAL A 396 -11.76 1.83 14.33
C VAL A 396 -12.78 2.89 13.92
N HIS A 397 -13.83 3.14 14.71
CA HIS A 397 -14.77 4.23 14.47
C HIS A 397 -14.09 5.61 14.42
N ARG A 398 -13.22 5.89 15.39
CA ARG A 398 -12.45 7.14 15.45
C ARG A 398 -11.46 7.27 14.30
N PHE A 399 -10.84 6.18 13.86
CA PHE A 399 -9.95 6.17 12.71
C PHE A 399 -10.66 6.72 11.48
N PHE A 400 -11.82 6.17 11.12
CA PHE A 400 -12.57 6.67 9.96
C PHE A 400 -13.05 8.11 10.15
N SER A 401 -13.47 8.48 11.35
CA SER A 401 -13.92 9.84 11.65
C SER A 401 -12.81 10.88 11.50
N VAL A 402 -11.62 10.58 12.01
CA VAL A 402 -10.42 11.41 11.86
C VAL A 402 -10.00 11.47 10.40
N MET A 403 -9.86 10.33 9.72
CA MET A 403 -9.32 10.29 8.35
C MET A 403 -10.27 10.91 7.32
N ALA A 404 -11.59 10.81 7.53
CA ALA A 404 -12.59 11.44 6.67
C ALA A 404 -12.61 12.97 6.81
N SER A 405 -12.35 13.49 8.02
CA SER A 405 -12.33 14.93 8.31
C SER A 405 -10.97 15.58 8.16
N TRP A 406 -9.89 14.79 8.02
CA TRP A 406 -8.53 15.29 7.91
C TRP A 406 -8.33 16.20 6.69
N ARG A 407 -7.76 17.38 6.93
CA ARG A 407 -7.54 18.40 5.90
C ARG A 407 -6.18 18.21 5.23
N TRP A 408 -6.11 17.31 4.26
CA TRP A 408 -4.95 17.15 3.39
C TRP A 408 -4.63 18.46 2.63
N PRO A 409 -3.34 18.85 2.45
CA PRO A 409 -2.12 18.07 2.70
C PRO A 409 -1.48 18.29 4.09
N THR A 410 -2.25 18.63 5.14
CA THR A 410 -1.69 18.74 6.51
C THR A 410 -0.97 17.44 6.89
N PRO A 411 0.32 17.49 7.27
CA PRO A 411 1.09 16.28 7.54
C PRO A 411 0.61 15.59 8.81
N ILE A 412 0.58 14.26 8.78
CA ILE A 412 0.40 13.45 9.98
C ILE A 412 1.76 13.13 10.58
N LEU A 413 1.94 13.53 11.84
CA LEU A 413 3.14 13.34 12.65
C LEU A 413 2.74 12.59 13.92
N VAL A 414 3.49 11.55 14.29
CA VAL A 414 3.31 10.77 15.54
C VAL A 414 4.34 11.12 16.61
N ALA A 415 5.41 11.82 16.24
CA ALA A 415 6.46 12.34 17.10
C ALA A 415 7.06 13.59 16.44
N HIS A 416 7.78 14.40 17.22
CA HIS A 416 8.59 15.46 16.65
C HIS A 416 9.72 14.85 15.81
N PRO A 417 9.94 15.31 14.57
CA PRO A 417 11.13 14.93 13.81
C PRO A 417 12.39 15.32 14.57
N SER A 418 13.33 14.39 14.70
CA SER A 418 14.67 14.72 15.21
C SER A 418 15.30 15.74 14.26
N SER A 419 15.76 16.88 14.77
CA SER A 419 16.43 17.90 13.96
C SER A 419 17.93 17.72 14.08
N PHE A 420 18.61 17.47 12.97
CA PHE A 420 20.08 17.48 12.90
C PHE A 420 20.55 18.60 11.97
N PHE A 421 21.34 19.53 12.50
CA PHE A 421 21.99 20.57 11.69
C PHE A 421 23.06 19.90 10.81
N GLY A 422 22.91 19.95 9.48
CA GLY A 422 23.90 19.47 8.50
C GLY A 422 23.51 18.25 7.67
N ALA A 423 22.26 17.76 7.75
CA ALA A 423 21.75 16.68 6.90
C ALA A 423 20.74 17.21 5.85
N ASP A 424 21.17 18.19 5.06
CA ASP A 424 20.27 19.08 4.30
C ASP A 424 19.41 18.41 3.19
N ASN A 425 19.56 17.10 2.91
CA ASN A 425 18.92 16.47 1.75
C ASN A 425 18.21 15.11 1.99
N VAL A 426 18.16 14.59 3.22
CA VAL A 426 17.58 13.24 3.48
C VAL A 426 16.22 13.30 4.17
N GLN A 427 15.92 14.40 4.84
CA GLN A 427 14.70 14.58 5.62
C GLN A 427 13.61 15.30 4.82
N TRP A 428 12.35 14.94 5.06
CA TRP A 428 11.19 15.61 4.49
C TRP A 428 11.11 17.05 5.01
N ASP A 429 11.24 18.01 4.11
CA ASP A 429 11.24 19.44 4.43
C ASP A 429 10.45 20.25 3.38
N PRO A 430 9.12 20.40 3.54
CA PRO A 430 8.29 21.13 2.57
C PRO A 430 8.57 22.63 2.52
N ARG A 431 9.32 23.19 3.49
CA ARG A 431 9.69 24.62 3.49
C ARG A 431 10.76 24.87 2.44
N ASN A 432 11.79 24.02 2.38
CA ASN A 432 12.93 24.19 1.48
C ASN A 432 12.82 23.35 0.19
N ASN A 433 12.11 22.22 0.21
CA ASN A 433 11.99 21.31 -0.93
C ASN A 433 10.62 21.43 -1.64
N ILE A 434 10.63 21.83 -2.91
CA ILE A 434 9.44 22.00 -3.75
C ILE A 434 8.70 20.67 -3.97
N HIS A 435 9.43 19.56 -4.10
CA HIS A 435 8.81 18.24 -4.26
C HIS A 435 8.08 17.81 -2.99
N ASP A 436 8.68 18.05 -1.83
CA ASP A 436 8.05 17.75 -0.54
C ASP A 436 6.80 18.59 -0.29
N ARG A 437 6.81 19.84 -0.77
CA ARG A 437 5.67 20.76 -0.73
C ARG A 437 4.51 20.30 -1.62
N ALA A 438 4.80 19.58 -2.70
CA ALA A 438 3.80 19.05 -3.62
C ALA A 438 3.13 17.75 -3.15
N HIS A 439 3.59 17.16 -2.04
CA HIS A 439 2.99 15.93 -1.50
C HIS A 439 1.54 16.13 -1.06
N LEU A 440 0.65 15.27 -1.56
CA LEU A 440 -0.79 15.40 -1.35
C LEU A 440 -1.29 14.81 -0.02
N MET A 441 -0.62 13.78 0.49
CA MET A 441 -1.01 13.06 1.71
C MET A 441 0.22 12.76 2.58
N PRO A 442 0.88 13.76 3.19
CA PRO A 442 2.13 13.52 3.90
C PRO A 442 1.91 12.72 5.19
N ILE A 443 2.50 11.52 5.27
CA ILE A 443 2.47 10.64 6.46
C ILE A 443 3.91 10.36 6.85
N ILE A 444 4.38 11.02 7.90
CA ILE A 444 5.80 11.18 8.17
C ILE A 444 6.28 10.16 9.21
N THR A 445 7.40 9.50 8.93
CA THR A 445 8.03 8.57 9.87
C THR A 445 8.61 9.30 11.09
N PRO A 446 8.55 8.71 12.30
CA PRO A 446 9.26 9.22 13.47
C PRO A 446 10.78 9.03 13.36
N GLY A 447 11.53 9.77 14.18
CA GLY A 447 12.99 9.70 14.27
C GLY A 447 13.74 10.22 13.03
N PHE A 448 15.07 10.13 13.04
CA PHE A 448 15.90 10.57 11.92
C PHE A 448 16.16 9.44 10.92
N PRO A 449 16.22 9.72 9.60
CA PRO A 449 15.57 10.85 8.94
C PRO A 449 14.05 10.65 8.94
N ALA A 450 13.32 11.76 9.12
CA ALA A 450 11.88 11.76 8.95
C ALA A 450 11.56 11.82 7.44
N VAL A 451 10.81 10.85 6.93
CA VAL A 451 10.47 10.77 5.49
C VAL A 451 8.97 10.62 5.30
N ASN A 452 8.44 11.12 4.18
CA ASN A 452 7.07 10.84 3.80
C ASN A 452 6.94 9.40 3.29
N THR A 453 6.03 8.62 3.86
CA THR A 453 5.76 7.23 3.45
C THR A 453 4.77 7.11 2.29
N ALA A 454 4.04 8.19 1.98
CA ALA A 454 2.97 8.24 1.00
C ALA A 454 3.31 9.15 -0.21
N VAL A 455 4.58 9.14 -0.62
CA VAL A 455 5.10 9.97 -1.74
C VAL A 455 4.45 9.66 -3.09
N ASN A 456 3.93 8.45 -3.27
CA ASN A 456 3.34 8.00 -4.53
C ASN A 456 1.84 8.33 -4.65
N VAL A 457 1.23 8.91 -3.61
CA VAL A 457 -0.19 9.29 -3.64
C VAL A 457 -0.40 10.41 -4.66
N ASN A 458 -1.33 10.20 -5.59
CA ASN A 458 -1.74 11.18 -6.60
C ASN A 458 -3.18 11.66 -6.35
N LEU A 459 -3.65 12.63 -7.14
CA LEU A 459 -4.98 13.22 -6.98
C LEU A 459 -6.11 12.18 -7.09
N SER A 460 -5.96 11.21 -8.02
CA SER A 460 -6.95 10.15 -8.23
C SER A 460 -7.03 9.20 -7.04
N THR A 461 -5.88 8.71 -6.54
CA THR A 461 -5.85 7.78 -5.40
C THR A 461 -6.20 8.47 -4.09
N LEU A 462 -5.82 9.74 -3.90
CA LEU A 462 -6.28 10.55 -2.76
C LEU A 462 -7.81 10.68 -2.75
N ARG A 463 -8.43 10.96 -3.91
CA ARG A 463 -9.90 11.02 -4.00
C ARG A 463 -10.53 9.71 -3.58
N VAL A 464 -10.05 8.58 -4.11
CA VAL A 464 -10.55 7.24 -3.76
C VAL A 464 -10.40 6.97 -2.26
N MET A 465 -9.24 7.27 -1.65
CA MET A 465 -9.06 7.10 -0.21
C MET A 465 -10.02 7.96 0.61
N ARG A 466 -10.27 9.21 0.21
CA ARG A 466 -11.25 10.09 0.89
C ARG A 466 -12.68 9.54 0.78
N GLU A 467 -13.07 9.04 -0.38
CA GLU A 467 -14.37 8.37 -0.58
C GLU A 467 -14.51 7.15 0.34
N GLU A 468 -13.46 6.33 0.44
CA GLU A 468 -13.45 5.12 1.26
C GLU A 468 -13.39 5.40 2.76
N PHE A 469 -12.70 6.47 3.20
CA PHE A 469 -12.76 6.93 4.59
C PHE A 469 -14.15 7.43 4.96
N ALA A 470 -14.79 8.22 4.08
CA ALA A 470 -16.16 8.67 4.28
C ALA A 470 -17.16 7.50 4.27
N ARG A 471 -16.97 6.51 3.39
CA ARG A 471 -17.76 5.27 3.39
C ARG A 471 -17.62 4.52 4.73
N GLY A 472 -16.40 4.30 5.20
CA GLY A 472 -16.15 3.65 6.49
C GLY A 472 -16.80 4.41 7.64
N GLN A 473 -16.70 5.74 7.65
CA GLN A 473 -17.36 6.57 8.67
C GLN A 473 -18.88 6.40 8.64
N ARG A 474 -19.52 6.40 7.46
CA ARG A 474 -20.97 6.17 7.33
C ARG A 474 -21.38 4.82 7.88
N VAL A 475 -20.73 3.74 7.43
CA VAL A 475 -21.02 2.37 7.89
C VAL A 475 -20.93 2.29 9.42
N LEU A 476 -19.88 2.84 10.02
CA LEU A 476 -19.69 2.77 11.47
C LEU A 476 -20.65 3.68 12.25
N ASN A 477 -21.02 4.83 11.71
CA ASN A 477 -22.07 5.66 12.30
C ASN A 477 -23.41 4.94 12.33
N ASP A 478 -23.76 4.22 11.25
CA ASP A 478 -25.00 3.47 11.19
C ASP A 478 -24.99 2.26 12.15
N LEU A 479 -23.86 1.54 12.25
CA LEU A 479 -23.69 0.49 13.27
C LEU A 479 -23.88 1.03 14.69
N CYS A 480 -23.26 2.17 15.02
CA CYS A 480 -23.40 2.82 16.32
C CYS A 480 -24.84 3.27 16.58
N ARG A 481 -25.51 3.91 15.62
CA ARG A 481 -26.90 4.38 15.76
C ARG A 481 -27.88 3.24 16.04
N HIS A 482 -27.65 2.09 15.42
CA HIS A 482 -28.52 0.91 15.56
C HIS A 482 -28.06 -0.06 16.67
N ASN A 483 -27.03 0.30 17.45
CA ASN A 483 -26.44 -0.55 18.50
C ASN A 483 -26.06 -1.96 18.00
N LEU A 484 -25.53 -2.05 16.78
CA LEU A 484 -25.17 -3.32 16.13
C LEU A 484 -23.71 -3.67 16.44
N GLY A 485 -23.51 -4.69 17.28
CA GLY A 485 -22.18 -5.17 17.68
C GLY A 485 -21.89 -6.62 17.32
N TYR A 486 -22.77 -7.30 16.57
CA TYR A 486 -22.60 -8.72 16.23
C TYR A 486 -21.66 -8.90 15.01
N PRO A 487 -20.95 -10.05 14.88
CA PRO A 487 -19.96 -10.23 13.81
C PRO A 487 -20.47 -9.95 12.40
N SER A 488 -21.70 -10.35 12.06
CA SER A 488 -22.25 -10.12 10.72
C SER A 488 -22.57 -8.65 10.43
N SER A 489 -22.78 -7.77 11.42
CA SER A 489 -22.98 -6.33 11.15
C SER A 489 -21.73 -5.69 10.56
N TRP A 490 -20.56 -6.15 11.02
CA TRP A 490 -19.26 -5.63 10.58
C TRP A 490 -18.90 -6.03 9.15
N SER A 491 -19.58 -7.01 8.56
CA SER A 491 -19.32 -7.49 7.19
C SER A 491 -19.37 -6.37 6.15
N GLN A 492 -20.26 -5.38 6.36
CA GLN A 492 -20.40 -4.23 5.46
C GLN A 492 -19.12 -3.40 5.35
N LEU A 493 -18.32 -3.31 6.42
CA LEU A 493 -17.04 -2.59 6.39
C LEU A 493 -16.06 -3.26 5.40
N PHE A 494 -16.07 -4.60 5.37
CA PHE A 494 -15.12 -5.45 4.66
C PHE A 494 -15.61 -5.95 3.29
N VAL A 495 -16.69 -5.39 2.73
CA VAL A 495 -17.10 -5.72 1.36
C VAL A 495 -15.93 -5.44 0.39
N PRO A 496 -15.58 -6.37 -0.53
CA PRO A 496 -14.52 -6.13 -1.51
C PRO A 496 -14.79 -4.93 -2.42
N THR A 497 -13.74 -4.32 -2.95
CA THR A 497 -13.84 -3.15 -3.82
C THR A 497 -14.63 -3.44 -5.09
N GLU A 498 -15.50 -2.51 -5.47
CA GLU A 498 -16.42 -2.68 -6.58
C GLU A 498 -15.87 -2.09 -7.89
N VAL A 499 -14.54 -1.92 -8.06
CA VAL A 499 -13.97 -1.28 -9.28
C VAL A 499 -14.44 -1.93 -10.58
N LEU A 500 -14.52 -3.26 -10.62
CA LEU A 500 -15.00 -3.99 -11.79
C LEU A 500 -16.52 -3.89 -12.01
N LEU A 501 -17.27 -3.39 -11.03
CA LEU A 501 -18.74 -3.26 -11.07
C LEU A 501 -19.20 -1.79 -11.10
N ARG A 502 -18.38 -0.86 -10.63
CA ARG A 502 -18.73 0.55 -10.42
C ARG A 502 -18.63 1.39 -11.69
N TYR A 503 -17.65 1.08 -12.55
CA TYR A 503 -17.33 1.88 -13.72
C TYR A 503 -17.91 1.28 -15.00
N ASP A 504 -18.36 2.10 -15.94
CA ASP A 504 -18.77 1.66 -17.29
C ASP A 504 -17.58 1.44 -18.22
N HIS A 505 -16.46 2.10 -17.92
CA HIS A 505 -15.26 2.14 -18.74
C HIS A 505 -14.03 1.72 -17.94
N HIS A 506 -13.20 0.88 -18.56
CA HIS A 506 -11.98 0.37 -17.97
C HIS A 506 -10.81 0.46 -18.94
N VAL A 507 -9.63 0.73 -18.41
CA VAL A 507 -8.36 0.41 -19.06
C VAL A 507 -7.91 -0.95 -18.56
N ALA A 508 -7.82 -1.93 -19.44
CA ALA A 508 -7.36 -3.28 -19.15
C ALA A 508 -5.90 -3.41 -19.60
N ILE A 509 -5.02 -3.74 -18.64
CA ILE A 509 -3.61 -4.06 -18.87
C ILE A 509 -3.49 -5.59 -18.75
N GLU A 510 -3.46 -6.26 -19.88
CA GLU A 510 -3.32 -7.71 -19.99
C GLU A 510 -1.84 -8.08 -20.04
N LEU A 511 -1.44 -9.02 -19.19
CA LEU A 511 -0.09 -9.56 -19.09
C LEU A 511 -0.13 -11.04 -19.47
N ARG A 512 0.80 -11.47 -20.31
CA ARG A 512 0.99 -12.90 -20.62
C ARG A 512 2.42 -13.30 -20.32
N SER A 513 2.62 -14.51 -19.85
CA SER A 513 3.93 -15.10 -19.58
C SER A 513 3.89 -16.62 -19.80
N PRO A 514 5.04 -17.28 -19.98
CA PRO A 514 5.09 -18.74 -20.15
C PRO A 514 4.72 -19.50 -18.87
N ASP A 515 5.05 -18.96 -17.70
CA ASP A 515 4.84 -19.61 -16.40
C ASP A 515 4.46 -18.59 -15.30
N GLU A 516 4.08 -19.09 -14.12
CA GLU A 516 3.60 -18.28 -12.98
C GLU A 516 4.72 -17.45 -12.33
N GLU A 517 5.97 -17.94 -12.31
CA GLU A 517 7.10 -17.20 -11.75
C GLU A 517 7.44 -16.01 -12.65
N SER A 518 7.49 -16.23 -13.96
CA SER A 518 7.60 -15.18 -14.96
C SER A 518 6.43 -14.17 -14.84
N LEU A 519 5.19 -14.63 -14.63
CA LEU A 519 4.05 -13.72 -14.43
C LEU A 519 4.24 -12.85 -13.18
N ALA A 520 4.68 -13.45 -12.07
CA ALA A 520 4.88 -12.75 -10.81
C ALA A 520 5.95 -11.66 -10.93
N GLU A 521 7.05 -11.95 -11.62
CA GLU A 521 8.08 -10.95 -11.93
C GLU A 521 7.55 -9.81 -12.81
N TRP A 522 6.90 -10.18 -13.92
CA TRP A 522 6.40 -9.23 -14.91
C TRP A 522 5.31 -8.33 -14.33
N SER A 523 4.34 -8.92 -13.64
CA SER A 523 3.26 -8.19 -12.95
C SER A 523 3.81 -7.27 -11.87
N SER A 524 4.80 -7.69 -11.07
CA SER A 524 5.44 -6.80 -10.10
C SER A 524 6.14 -5.61 -10.76
N PHE A 525 6.75 -5.79 -11.94
CA PHE A 525 7.35 -4.68 -12.69
C PHE A 525 6.27 -3.73 -13.20
N VAL A 526 5.26 -4.24 -13.91
CA VAL A 526 4.17 -3.43 -14.47
C VAL A 526 3.43 -2.67 -13.37
N ALA A 527 3.08 -3.32 -12.26
CA ALA A 527 2.44 -2.69 -11.10
C ALA A 527 3.25 -1.51 -10.52
N SER A 528 4.58 -1.55 -10.60
CA SER A 528 5.44 -0.45 -10.15
C SER A 528 5.38 0.78 -11.07
N ARG A 529 4.94 0.60 -12.32
CA ARG A 529 4.83 1.66 -13.33
C ARG A 529 3.41 2.16 -13.51
N THR A 530 2.38 1.38 -13.15
CA THR A 530 0.96 1.74 -13.28
C THR A 530 0.61 3.12 -12.74
N ARG A 531 1.28 3.58 -11.65
CA ARG A 531 1.13 4.95 -11.14
C ARG A 531 1.33 6.02 -12.22
N LYS A 532 2.36 5.88 -13.06
CA LYS A 532 2.68 6.84 -14.12
C LYS A 532 1.58 6.92 -15.17
N LEU A 533 0.98 5.78 -15.51
CA LEU A 533 -0.17 5.74 -16.40
C LEU A 533 -1.38 6.47 -15.79
N VAL A 534 -1.68 6.21 -14.52
CA VAL A 534 -2.77 6.90 -13.80
C VAL A 534 -2.54 8.41 -13.75
N GLU A 535 -1.30 8.84 -13.51
CA GLU A 535 -0.91 10.24 -13.50
C GLU A 535 -1.05 10.90 -14.89
N THR A 536 -0.64 10.21 -15.95
CA THR A 536 -0.80 10.70 -17.34
C THR A 536 -2.29 10.80 -17.71
N LEU A 537 -3.09 9.79 -17.37
CA LEU A 537 -4.53 9.78 -17.61
C LEU A 537 -5.24 10.89 -16.84
N HIS A 538 -4.80 11.20 -15.61
CA HIS A 538 -5.41 12.26 -14.80
C HIS A 538 -5.37 13.62 -15.48
N HIS A 539 -4.32 13.91 -16.25
CA HIS A 539 -4.18 15.17 -16.99
C HIS A 539 -4.99 15.21 -18.31
N THR A 540 -5.74 14.16 -18.64
CA THR A 540 -6.57 14.12 -19.84
C THR A 540 -7.91 14.81 -19.57
N PRO A 541 -8.25 15.93 -20.24
CA PRO A 541 -9.41 16.76 -19.89
C PRO A 541 -10.77 16.06 -19.92
N SER A 542 -10.91 15.05 -20.79
CA SER A 542 -12.16 14.28 -20.92
C SER A 542 -12.39 13.29 -19.77
N ILE A 543 -11.36 12.97 -18.98
CA ILE A 543 -11.46 12.01 -17.88
C ILE A 543 -11.89 12.76 -16.62
N ALA A 544 -13.02 12.35 -16.05
CA ALA A 544 -13.56 12.92 -14.82
C ALA A 544 -12.97 12.25 -13.57
N SER A 545 -12.84 10.92 -13.61
CA SER A 545 -12.40 10.15 -12.46
C SER A 545 -11.61 8.91 -12.87
N LEU A 546 -10.60 8.53 -12.08
CA LEU A 546 -9.79 7.32 -12.25
C LEU A 546 -9.74 6.55 -10.93
N HIS A 547 -9.73 5.22 -11.03
CA HIS A 547 -9.63 4.31 -9.89
C HIS A 547 -8.82 3.07 -10.30
N PRO A 548 -7.49 3.07 -10.04
CA PRO A 548 -6.66 1.91 -10.30
C PRO A 548 -6.96 0.79 -9.29
N LEU A 549 -7.11 -0.44 -9.77
CA LEU A 549 -7.15 -1.64 -8.94
C LEU A 549 -5.73 -2.17 -8.76
N PRO A 550 -5.16 -2.20 -7.54
CA PRO A 550 -3.78 -2.61 -7.32
C PRO A 550 -3.54 -4.12 -7.41
N GLU A 551 -4.59 -4.92 -7.33
CA GLU A 551 -4.53 -6.37 -7.34
C GLU A 551 -4.47 -6.93 -8.76
N LEU A 552 -3.64 -7.96 -8.97
CA LEU A 552 -3.58 -8.69 -10.22
C LEU A 552 -4.78 -9.63 -10.29
N VAL A 553 -5.68 -9.39 -11.22
CA VAL A 553 -6.86 -10.22 -11.44
C VAL A 553 -6.48 -11.40 -12.34
N ARG A 554 -6.72 -12.62 -11.84
CA ARG A 554 -6.44 -13.87 -12.57
C ARG A 554 -7.75 -14.40 -13.18
N PRO A 555 -7.74 -14.84 -14.46
CA PRO A 555 -8.89 -15.51 -15.04
C PRO A 555 -9.12 -16.86 -14.34
N GLN A 556 -10.38 -17.19 -14.05
CA GLN A 556 -10.78 -18.50 -13.56
C GLN A 556 -10.81 -19.47 -14.74
N SER A 557 -9.79 -20.33 -14.81
CA SER A 557 -9.66 -21.34 -15.88
C SER A 557 -10.72 -22.44 -15.71
N LEU A 558 -11.52 -22.67 -16.74
CA LEU A 558 -12.16 -23.98 -17.00
C LEU A 558 -11.76 -24.58 -18.34
N GLU A 559 -11.20 -23.80 -19.26
CA GLU A 559 -10.73 -24.28 -20.57
C GLU A 559 -9.21 -24.08 -20.68
N PRO A 560 -8.46 -25.08 -21.16
CA PRO A 560 -7.04 -24.92 -21.43
C PRO A 560 -6.86 -23.84 -22.51
N HIS A 561 -6.25 -22.71 -22.14
CA HIS A 561 -5.80 -21.74 -23.14
C HIS A 561 -4.86 -22.47 -24.11
N GLU A 562 -5.18 -22.44 -25.40
CA GLU A 562 -4.48 -23.13 -26.50
C GLU A 562 -2.96 -22.87 -26.56
N SER A 563 -2.45 -21.89 -25.79
CA SER A 563 -1.05 -21.46 -25.80
C SER A 563 -0.24 -21.86 -24.57
N GLY A 564 -0.82 -22.51 -23.55
CA GLY A 564 -0.10 -22.84 -22.31
C GLY A 564 0.42 -21.63 -21.50
N SER A 565 0.11 -20.41 -21.93
CA SER A 565 0.57 -19.16 -21.33
C SER A 565 -0.32 -18.75 -20.15
N VAL A 566 0.32 -18.22 -19.11
CA VAL A 566 -0.35 -17.70 -17.91
C VAL A 566 -0.73 -16.23 -18.14
N ILE A 567 -1.98 -15.86 -17.85
CA ILE A 567 -2.54 -14.52 -18.15
C ILE A 567 -2.97 -13.77 -16.89
N GLY A 568 -2.58 -12.51 -16.71
CA GLY A 568 -3.04 -11.66 -15.60
C GLY A 568 -3.53 -10.30 -16.07
N TYR A 569 -4.44 -9.67 -15.32
CA TYR A 569 -4.99 -8.36 -15.66
C TYR A 569 -4.82 -7.34 -14.53
N TYR A 570 -4.41 -6.13 -14.88
CA TYR A 570 -4.65 -4.94 -14.06
C TYR A 570 -5.75 -4.08 -14.69
N PHE A 571 -6.62 -3.50 -13.86
CA PHE A 571 -7.72 -2.66 -14.31
C PHE A 571 -7.63 -1.26 -13.72
N ILE A 572 -7.97 -0.27 -14.53
CA ILE A 572 -8.22 1.11 -14.08
C ILE A 572 -9.65 1.47 -14.50
N GLY A 573 -10.55 1.54 -13.54
CA GLY A 573 -11.91 2.03 -13.77
C GLY A 573 -11.90 3.55 -13.91
N TYR A 574 -12.68 4.09 -14.85
CA TYR A 574 -12.74 5.53 -15.06
C TYR A 574 -14.11 6.03 -15.51
N THR A 575 -14.35 7.33 -15.34
CA THR A 575 -15.52 8.02 -15.88
C THR A 575 -15.09 9.19 -16.75
N ILE A 576 -15.93 9.57 -17.70
CA ILE A 576 -15.70 10.70 -18.59
C ILE A 576 -16.59 11.89 -18.22
N ASN A 577 -16.11 13.10 -18.48
CA ASN A 577 -16.91 14.31 -18.42
C ASN A 577 -17.88 14.30 -19.61
N THR A 578 -19.12 13.89 -19.38
CA THR A 578 -20.15 13.98 -20.43
C THR A 578 -20.39 15.45 -20.74
N PRO A 579 -20.25 15.91 -22.00
CA PRO A 579 -20.59 17.28 -22.35
C PRO A 579 -22.07 17.47 -22.08
N SER A 580 -22.40 18.39 -21.16
CA SER A 580 -23.78 18.77 -20.91
C SER A 580 -24.37 19.29 -22.22
N VAL A 581 -25.41 18.62 -22.72
CA VAL A 581 -26.21 19.13 -23.83
C VAL A 581 -26.71 20.50 -23.39
N ARG A 582 -26.19 21.57 -24.00
CA ARG A 582 -26.73 22.91 -23.83
C ARG A 582 -28.18 22.85 -24.29
N GLN A 583 -29.13 22.84 -23.36
CA GLN A 583 -30.51 23.18 -23.67
C GLN A 583 -30.47 24.64 -24.15
N GLY A 584 -30.46 24.82 -25.47
CA GLY A 584 -30.59 26.15 -26.05
C GLY A 584 -31.94 26.71 -25.60
N ARG A 585 -31.92 27.78 -24.80
CA ARG A 585 -33.08 28.66 -24.65
C ARG A 585 -33.38 29.27 -26.02
N ARG A 586 -34.22 28.60 -26.81
CA ARG A 586 -35.04 29.23 -27.85
C ARG A 586 -36.49 29.10 -27.40
N GLY A 587 -37.19 30.22 -27.46
CA GLY A 587 -38.46 30.45 -26.77
C GLY A 587 -39.54 29.39 -27.00
N ASN A 588 -40.33 29.19 -25.95
CA ASN A 588 -41.70 28.68 -25.91
C ASN A 588 -42.06 27.57 -26.92
N CYS A 589 -41.51 26.37 -26.74
CA CYS A 589 -42.25 25.13 -26.96
C CYS A 589 -41.54 23.96 -26.24
N ILE A 590 -42.10 23.48 -25.14
CA ILE A 590 -41.66 22.22 -24.52
C ILE A 590 -42.19 21.09 -25.40
N LYS A 591 -41.39 20.67 -26.38
CA LYS A 591 -41.56 19.35 -27.01
C LYS A 591 -40.70 18.37 -26.22
N PHE A 592 -41.33 17.40 -25.56
CA PHE A 592 -40.64 16.22 -25.03
C PHE A 592 -40.05 15.44 -26.21
N ALA A 593 -38.81 15.71 -26.56
CA ALA A 593 -38.06 14.86 -27.47
C ALA A 593 -37.68 13.59 -26.70
N GLN A 594 -38.12 12.43 -27.20
CA GLN A 594 -37.64 11.13 -26.77
C GLN A 594 -36.10 11.09 -26.82
N PRO A 595 -35.41 10.43 -25.87
CA PRO A 595 -33.97 10.23 -25.96
C PRO A 595 -33.70 9.28 -27.15
N THR A 596 -33.23 9.85 -28.25
CA THR A 596 -32.73 9.08 -29.39
C THR A 596 -31.51 8.26 -28.94
N SER A 597 -31.50 6.97 -29.26
CA SER A 597 -30.52 5.92 -28.91
C SER A 597 -29.08 6.13 -29.42
N SER A 598 -28.71 7.34 -29.87
CA SER A 598 -27.42 7.66 -30.48
C SER A 598 -26.33 8.16 -29.51
N THR A 599 -26.66 8.39 -28.24
CA THR A 599 -25.74 8.95 -27.22
C THR A 599 -24.75 7.93 -26.63
N SER A 600 -25.10 6.64 -26.53
CA SER A 600 -24.22 5.62 -25.93
C SER A 600 -22.96 5.35 -26.78
N SER A 601 -23.14 5.18 -28.10
CA SER A 601 -22.03 4.93 -29.04
C SER A 601 -21.06 6.11 -29.12
N SER A 602 -21.56 7.35 -29.03
CA SER A 602 -20.71 8.54 -29.04
C SER A 602 -19.88 8.65 -27.75
N ASN A 603 -20.47 8.35 -26.59
CA ASN A 603 -19.77 8.39 -25.30
C ASN A 603 -18.69 7.31 -25.22
N GLU A 604 -18.98 6.11 -25.72
CA GLU A 604 -18.00 5.02 -25.79
C GLU A 604 -16.82 5.34 -26.71
N LYS A 605 -17.07 5.92 -27.90
CA LYS A 605 -16.00 6.39 -28.78
C LYS A 605 -15.12 7.44 -28.11
N LEU A 606 -15.72 8.38 -27.39
CA LEU A 606 -15.01 9.39 -26.61
C LEU A 606 -14.16 8.76 -25.49
N ALA A 607 -14.74 7.83 -24.73
CA ALA A 607 -14.04 7.10 -23.67
C ALA A 607 -12.83 6.33 -24.22
N LYS A 608 -13.02 5.57 -25.30
CA LYS A 608 -11.92 4.88 -26.00
C LYS A 608 -10.84 5.85 -26.48
N SER A 609 -11.24 6.97 -27.09
CA SER A 609 -10.30 7.95 -27.64
C SER A 609 -9.49 8.67 -26.57
N CYS A 610 -10.07 8.97 -25.40
CA CYS A 610 -9.37 9.76 -24.38
C CYS A 610 -8.21 9.00 -23.73
N VAL A 611 -8.30 7.68 -23.61
CA VAL A 611 -7.22 6.86 -23.02
C VAL A 611 -6.16 6.45 -24.05
N ALA A 612 -6.48 6.48 -25.35
CA ALA A 612 -5.66 5.90 -26.41
C ALA A 612 -4.25 6.51 -26.51
N SER A 613 -4.10 7.83 -26.32
CA SER A 613 -2.79 8.48 -26.40
C SER A 613 -1.91 8.16 -25.20
N ALA A 614 -2.48 8.24 -23.99
CA ALA A 614 -1.76 7.98 -22.75
C ALA A 614 -1.31 6.51 -22.64
N THR A 615 -2.18 5.58 -23.05
CA THR A 615 -1.87 4.14 -23.06
C THR A 615 -0.77 3.79 -24.05
N ARG A 616 -0.81 4.32 -25.29
CA ARG A 616 0.27 4.16 -26.28
C ARG A 616 1.60 4.74 -25.80
N TYR A 617 1.56 5.95 -25.23
CA TYR A 617 2.75 6.58 -24.67
C TYR A 617 3.37 5.75 -23.55
N PHE A 618 2.55 5.27 -22.61
CA PHE A 618 3.01 4.44 -21.49
C PHE A 618 3.58 3.09 -21.97
N LEU A 619 2.91 2.42 -22.91
CA LEU A 619 3.40 1.17 -23.50
C LEU A 619 4.77 1.37 -24.16
N ALA A 620 4.92 2.43 -24.96
CA ALA A 620 6.17 2.74 -25.67
C ALA A 620 7.32 3.15 -24.74
N THR A 621 7.04 3.91 -23.68
CA THR A 621 8.09 4.52 -22.84
C THR A 621 8.46 3.72 -21.59
N GLU A 622 7.52 2.97 -21.01
CA GLU A 622 7.73 2.27 -19.74
C GLU A 622 7.80 0.75 -19.89
N LEU A 623 7.13 0.16 -20.89
CA LEU A 623 6.98 -1.30 -20.99
C LEU A 623 7.75 -1.92 -22.15
N ASN A 624 7.71 -1.34 -23.34
CA ASN A 624 8.42 -1.89 -24.52
C ASN A 624 9.94 -1.70 -24.43
N THR A 625 10.39 -0.67 -23.71
CA THR A 625 11.81 -0.37 -23.46
C THR A 625 12.36 -1.05 -22.19
N ALA A 626 11.53 -1.82 -21.49
CA ALA A 626 11.89 -2.44 -20.23
C ALA A 626 12.89 -3.58 -20.41
N ILE A 627 14.02 -3.51 -19.72
CA ILE A 627 15.05 -4.57 -19.70
C ILE A 627 14.52 -5.81 -18.98
N GLU A 628 13.56 -5.61 -18.07
CA GLU A 628 12.89 -6.64 -17.29
C GLU A 628 11.95 -7.53 -18.11
N LYS A 629 11.61 -7.14 -19.35
CA LYS A 629 10.77 -7.94 -20.26
C LYS A 629 11.58 -9.08 -20.86
N LYS A 630 11.36 -10.31 -20.37
CA LYS A 630 12.00 -11.54 -20.86
C LYS A 630 11.24 -12.12 -22.08
N PRO A 631 11.87 -13.01 -22.88
CA PRO A 631 11.17 -13.72 -23.95
C PRO A 631 9.92 -14.44 -23.43
N GLY A 632 8.80 -14.32 -24.16
CA GLY A 632 7.50 -14.86 -23.75
C GLY A 632 6.69 -13.97 -22.79
N MET A 633 7.26 -12.88 -22.27
CA MET A 633 6.50 -11.87 -21.52
C MET A 633 5.85 -10.87 -22.48
N GLU A 634 4.53 -10.79 -22.47
CA GLU A 634 3.75 -9.86 -23.29
C GLU A 634 2.93 -8.92 -22.42
N VAL A 635 2.61 -7.76 -23.00
CA VAL A 635 1.69 -6.81 -22.39
C VAL A 635 0.86 -6.12 -23.47
N ASN A 636 -0.45 -6.05 -23.23
CA ASN A 636 -1.37 -5.32 -24.08
C ASN A 636 -2.22 -4.38 -23.22
N ILE A 637 -2.39 -3.14 -23.66
CA ILE A 637 -3.21 -2.15 -22.96
C ILE A 637 -4.35 -1.74 -23.88
N SER A 638 -5.57 -2.02 -23.44
CA SER A 638 -6.77 -1.77 -24.25
C SER A 638 -7.86 -1.09 -23.43
N TYR A 639 -8.67 -0.29 -24.12
CA TYR A 639 -9.97 0.14 -23.59
C TYR A 639 -10.95 -1.04 -23.62
N ARG A 640 -11.73 -1.20 -22.54
CA ARG A 640 -12.86 -2.13 -22.47
C ARG A 640 -14.06 -1.41 -21.87
N SER A 641 -15.23 -1.58 -22.46
CA SER A 641 -16.48 -1.29 -21.74
C SER A 641 -16.69 -2.37 -20.68
N TRP A 642 -17.57 -2.12 -19.71
CA TRP A 642 -17.95 -3.16 -18.74
C TRP A 642 -18.48 -4.43 -19.42
N ASN A 643 -19.18 -4.28 -20.55
CA ASN A 643 -19.68 -5.41 -21.33
C ASN A 643 -18.58 -6.15 -22.09
N ASP A 644 -17.40 -5.57 -22.27
CA ASP A 644 -16.30 -6.22 -22.98
C ASP A 644 -15.22 -6.76 -22.03
N LEU A 645 -15.45 -6.69 -20.72
CA LEU A 645 -14.58 -7.32 -19.73
C LEU A 645 -14.63 -8.85 -19.90
N PRO A 646 -13.48 -9.55 -19.79
CA PRO A 646 -13.45 -10.99 -19.96
C PRO A 646 -14.28 -11.69 -18.88
N ASP A 647 -15.16 -12.61 -19.27
CA ASP A 647 -16.08 -13.29 -18.35
C ASP A 647 -15.35 -14.09 -17.26
N THR A 648 -14.15 -14.59 -17.59
CA THR A 648 -13.28 -15.37 -16.71
C THR A 648 -12.75 -14.59 -15.51
N ILE A 649 -12.81 -13.25 -15.51
CA ILE A 649 -12.35 -12.45 -14.36
C ILE A 649 -13.38 -12.41 -13.22
N PHE A 650 -14.62 -12.82 -13.47
CA PHE A 650 -15.72 -12.73 -12.49
C PHE A 650 -15.87 -14.03 -11.70
N PRO A 651 -15.64 -14.04 -10.38
CA PRO A 651 -15.56 -15.29 -9.61
C PRO A 651 -16.82 -16.15 -9.55
N LYS A 652 -17.97 -15.54 -9.81
CA LYS A 652 -19.29 -16.20 -9.81
C LYS A 652 -19.91 -16.21 -11.20
N GLY A 653 -19.08 -15.97 -12.23
CA GLY A 653 -19.51 -15.77 -13.59
C GLY A 653 -20.15 -14.39 -13.84
N ARG A 654 -20.37 -14.10 -15.11
CA ARG A 654 -20.86 -12.80 -15.60
C ARG A 654 -22.28 -12.46 -15.17
N THR A 655 -23.17 -13.46 -15.09
CA THR A 655 -24.56 -13.28 -14.66
C THR A 655 -24.65 -12.80 -13.21
N ALA A 656 -23.86 -13.40 -12.32
CA ALA A 656 -23.75 -12.95 -10.93
C ALA A 656 -23.16 -11.54 -10.84
N ALA A 657 -22.11 -11.25 -11.62
CA ALA A 657 -21.50 -9.93 -11.68
C ALA A 657 -22.49 -8.85 -12.18
N ALA A 658 -23.35 -9.17 -13.15
CA ALA A 658 -24.42 -8.28 -13.59
C ALA A 658 -25.43 -7.99 -12.47
N GLY A 659 -25.80 -9.02 -11.69
CA GLY A 659 -26.66 -8.87 -10.51
C GLY A 659 -26.01 -8.02 -9.39
N ASP A 660 -24.72 -8.23 -9.12
CA ASP A 660 -23.93 -7.43 -8.18
C ASP A 660 -23.84 -5.97 -8.64
N ARG A 661 -23.58 -5.73 -9.94
CA ARG A 661 -23.56 -4.40 -10.56
C ARG A 661 -24.91 -3.69 -10.43
N ALA A 662 -26.01 -4.38 -10.73
CA ALA A 662 -27.35 -3.81 -10.59
C ALA A 662 -27.64 -3.41 -9.13
N ARG A 663 -27.30 -4.27 -8.16
CA ARG A 663 -27.42 -3.96 -6.73
C ARG A 663 -26.56 -2.76 -6.32
N TYR A 664 -25.33 -2.68 -6.83
CA TYR A 664 -24.45 -1.53 -6.58
C TYR A 664 -25.07 -0.22 -7.10
N ILE A 665 -25.52 -0.19 -8.35
CA ILE A 665 -26.13 1.00 -8.97
C ILE A 665 -27.38 1.43 -8.20
N LEU A 666 -28.26 0.48 -7.84
CA LEU A 666 -29.46 0.78 -7.04
C LEU A 666 -29.11 1.30 -5.65
N SER A 667 -28.10 0.73 -4.99
CA SER A 667 -27.61 1.22 -3.70
C SER A 667 -27.08 2.65 -3.79
N GLN A 668 -26.34 2.98 -4.85
CA GLN A 668 -25.87 4.34 -5.08
C GLN A 668 -27.02 5.31 -5.35
N ALA A 669 -27.99 4.94 -6.18
CA ALA A 669 -29.17 5.76 -6.43
C ALA A 669 -29.96 6.02 -5.13
N HIS A 670 -30.13 4.99 -4.30
CA HIS A 670 -30.78 5.13 -3.00
C HIS A 670 -30.00 6.07 -2.06
N GLN A 671 -28.68 5.94 -1.98
CA GLN A 671 -27.83 6.84 -1.17
C GLN A 671 -27.91 8.30 -1.66
N VAL A 672 -27.93 8.52 -2.97
CA VAL A 672 -28.11 9.86 -3.56
C VAL A 672 -29.49 10.42 -3.21
N ASN A 673 -30.55 9.62 -3.32
CA ASN A 673 -31.91 10.04 -2.97
C ASN A 673 -32.06 10.37 -1.48
N LEU A 674 -31.42 9.59 -0.60
CA LEU A 674 -31.35 9.90 0.83
C LEU A 674 -30.62 11.23 1.07
N ALA A 675 -29.46 11.43 0.42
CA ALA A 675 -28.68 12.65 0.57
C ALA A 675 -29.40 13.91 0.05
N LEU A 676 -30.22 13.75 -0.99
CA LEU A 676 -31.04 14.83 -1.56
C LEU A 676 -32.40 15.01 -0.86
N GLY A 677 -32.70 14.21 0.17
CA GLY A 677 -33.95 14.29 0.93
C GLY A 677 -35.20 13.84 0.15
N PHE A 678 -35.02 13.10 -0.96
CA PHE A 678 -36.10 12.58 -1.79
C PHE A 678 -36.68 11.25 -1.30
N ALA A 679 -35.99 10.58 -0.38
CA ALA A 679 -36.53 9.40 0.31
C ALA A 679 -37.38 9.86 1.51
N ARG A 680 -38.70 9.88 1.33
CA ARG A 680 -39.68 9.90 2.43
C ARG A 680 -40.17 8.50 2.71
#